data_AF-A0AAU9G0I9-F1
#
_entry.id   AF-A0AAU9G0I9-F1
#
_cell.length_a   1.000
_cell.length_b   1.000
_cell.length_c   1.000
_cell.angle_alpha   90.00
_cell.angle_beta   90.00
_cell.angle_gamma   90.00
#
_symmetry.space_group_name_H-M   'P 1'
#
loop_
_entity.id
_entity.type
_entity.pdbx_description
1 polymer ?
#
loop_
_entity_poly.entity_id
_entity_poly.type
_entity_poly.pdbx_seq_one_letter_code
_entity_poly.pdbx_strand_id
1 'polypeptide(L)'
;MQDVLVRKKQLQMQVDELRQLQADRMVEHEMAIARQQKQLEERGKAESSLAAAREELQQQLEQQALELKRGVLELAEMQELLEKRGADNSELIDRVRLAEAEREKLLKELDELKLAKEKKTSESSSNSSSTSTKHSEDEFIVVRQADAASGCGSGSDPDPDPDATQPPSKEKLRDRLVQLESRIAELSLANGQLQDAQLEKELSSSLLSEQLAELESRLRISEAEKEQLQLDVQFKLQQLTMQNQVLKLNAEAEQETHSHDFEQQLDALRADNRRLRQELDASIAQAKFRQAIAEEKQEITDLDDAEDDLEKLRSLLQAQIEDRLATAAPQHSLERAYRVLSERWQRLDAAEQRLGELQEQKRISEHEKKTLEADISQYILQCDELMKNNELLLNELDKFKRNKLETIEEHHEETIVQLEGQLEEARQRLEMAHEAQQRLQSQLEAVQNDKKELKEYHSRLAQKDSLLEEARQQVEELQSQLATLQDQLQAKDEQLEQLQEQMQARDEQLSTIQQLGERENEQIIDLERLKEQIQVKDEQLEQQATDLEQLTEQLSSLQLSADQWKSQLQQSNDSHAKEKGDLIQALQQKHAENTQYYGEIQRLQPFEQQVAGLVREREKLEDQLRRVQELKEKSDMRVASLLTEQSSQAQASQEALEQQASIQRDLERLRAHLLEVEELHTQETVELQRELDESRTKQSVLQHEVSKSSTAYTSASIRANQQAETLQAQHALLQQQRDDLLAKLGQCEDREMKQQAALTNLQCALEQFQNDKEHDIEMATQRIRREMQAHVDRQDQLQAEMEAMQQQLAEANQGLRAAARLSDQLEAGQQTIAVLRDEVESLKEANDQLEQRLNSSESSQTDKIDKSLIKSLLIGYVVSGHAGDKQQVLRLISSVLDFTAQESDKVGLNKQQSSWLGAILGGGPASGSSAPGRGNENLVQAFVQFLEQESQPETATQMRPNLLSMTGQVDATTATTTTTTKTPPPPHPQTGQGQGHAASAASAGQDHGSAPPPSPPATGPAHSLSMSSNEFAPSRNSSSILKDILSDS
;
A
#
# COMPACT_ATOMS: atom_id res chain seq x y z
N MET A 1 79.20 -38.31 33.31
CA MET A 1 79.47 -38.20 31.84
C MET A 1 78.21 -38.50 31.04
N GLN A 2 77.53 -39.62 31.31
CA GLN A 2 76.20 -39.92 30.76
C GLN A 2 75.21 -38.76 30.93
N ASP A 3 75.20 -38.11 32.09
CA ASP A 3 74.34 -36.96 32.42
C ASP A 3 74.54 -35.77 31.47
N VAL A 4 75.78 -35.54 31.02
CA VAL A 4 76.13 -34.50 30.04
C VAL A 4 75.62 -34.87 28.66
N LEU A 5 75.62 -36.17 28.30
CA LEU A 5 75.03 -36.66 27.05
C LEU A 5 73.49 -36.61 27.08
N VAL A 6 72.87 -36.90 28.22
CA VAL A 6 71.42 -36.74 28.44
C VAL A 6 71.04 -35.26 28.34
N ARG A 7 71.72 -34.38 29.08
CA ARG A 7 71.51 -32.92 29.04
C ARG A 7 71.73 -32.37 27.62
N LYS A 8 72.75 -32.86 26.89
CA LYS A 8 72.97 -32.50 25.48
C LYS A 8 71.81 -32.96 24.59
N LYS A 9 71.32 -34.20 24.71
CA LYS A 9 70.14 -34.66 23.95
C LYS A 9 68.89 -33.83 24.27
N GLN A 10 68.68 -33.49 25.54
CA GLN A 10 67.53 -32.71 25.98
C GLN A 10 67.58 -31.28 25.42
N LEU A 11 68.74 -30.63 25.46
CA LEU A 11 68.97 -29.33 24.81
C LEU A 11 68.88 -29.41 23.27
N GLN A 12 69.32 -30.53 22.67
CA GLN A 12 69.18 -30.76 21.23
C GLN A 12 67.70 -30.79 20.83
N MET A 13 66.86 -31.56 21.53
CA MET A 13 65.42 -31.57 21.25
C MET A 13 64.78 -30.20 21.47
N GLN A 14 65.13 -29.47 22.55
CA GLN A 14 64.61 -28.12 22.78
C GLN A 14 65.03 -27.12 21.67
N VAL A 15 66.23 -27.24 21.11
CA VAL A 15 66.67 -26.41 19.96
C VAL A 15 65.91 -26.79 18.69
N ASP A 16 65.66 -28.07 18.45
CA ASP A 16 64.96 -28.54 17.25
C ASP A 16 63.43 -28.29 17.34
N GLU A 17 62.84 -28.34 18.54
CA GLU A 17 61.48 -27.92 18.88
C GLU A 17 61.28 -26.40 18.72
N LEU A 18 62.24 -25.59 19.20
CA LEU A 18 62.24 -24.13 18.96
C LEU A 18 62.37 -23.77 17.47
N ARG A 19 63.16 -24.54 16.69
CA ARG A 19 63.22 -24.39 15.23
C ARG A 19 61.91 -24.74 14.55
N GLN A 20 61.23 -25.78 15.00
CA GLN A 20 59.93 -26.16 14.47
C GLN A 20 58.89 -25.07 14.76
N LEU A 21 58.79 -24.59 16.00
CA LEU A 21 57.94 -23.45 16.37
C LEU A 21 58.27 -22.16 15.59
N GLN A 22 59.54 -21.94 15.23
CA GLN A 22 59.94 -20.82 14.39
C GLN A 22 59.50 -21.02 12.93
N ALA A 23 59.58 -22.23 12.39
CA ALA A 23 59.11 -22.56 11.04
C ALA A 23 57.58 -22.48 10.94
N ASP A 24 56.86 -23.01 11.93
CA ASP A 24 55.40 -22.97 11.98
C ASP A 24 54.90 -21.51 12.00
N ARG A 25 55.52 -20.64 12.83
CA ARG A 25 55.22 -19.19 12.85
C ARG A 25 55.54 -18.47 11.53
N MET A 26 56.58 -18.88 10.80
CA MET A 26 56.87 -18.34 9.47
C MET A 26 55.75 -18.72 8.49
N VAL A 27 55.31 -19.98 8.48
CA VAL A 27 54.22 -20.46 7.63
C VAL A 27 52.87 -19.80 8.00
N GLU A 28 52.58 -19.61 9.28
CA GLU A 28 51.42 -18.84 9.74
C GLU A 28 51.46 -17.38 9.26
N HIS A 29 52.63 -16.74 9.29
CA HIS A 29 52.80 -15.36 8.82
C HIS A 29 52.67 -15.25 7.30
N GLU A 30 53.29 -16.15 6.53
CA GLU A 30 53.13 -16.24 5.07
C GLU A 30 51.66 -16.51 4.68
N MET A 31 50.96 -17.39 5.40
CA MET A 31 49.52 -17.62 5.21
C MET A 31 48.67 -16.39 5.58
N ALA A 32 49.05 -15.62 6.61
CA ALA A 32 48.38 -14.37 6.95
C ALA A 32 48.56 -13.30 5.85
N ILE A 33 49.77 -13.16 5.30
CA ILE A 33 50.08 -12.27 4.18
C ILE A 33 49.29 -12.69 2.93
N ALA A 34 49.28 -13.98 2.59
CA ALA A 34 48.51 -14.49 1.44
C ALA A 34 47.00 -14.25 1.59
N ARG A 35 46.44 -14.38 2.81
CA ARG A 35 45.03 -14.04 3.11
C ARG A 35 44.77 -12.55 2.94
N GLN A 36 45.66 -11.68 3.41
CA GLN A 36 45.53 -10.22 3.23
C GLN A 36 45.63 -9.82 1.75
N GLN A 37 46.56 -10.40 0.97
CA GLN A 37 46.66 -10.17 -0.47
C GLN A 37 45.39 -10.61 -1.20
N LYS A 38 44.84 -11.78 -0.89
CA LYS A 38 43.57 -12.26 -1.45
C LYS A 38 42.39 -11.34 -1.10
N GLN A 39 42.32 -10.82 0.13
CA GLN A 39 41.30 -9.84 0.53
C GLN A 39 41.44 -8.49 -0.19
N LEU A 40 42.67 -8.05 -0.49
CA LEU A 40 42.90 -6.84 -1.28
C LEU A 40 42.51 -7.05 -2.76
N GLU A 41 42.80 -8.21 -3.35
CA GLU A 41 42.30 -8.56 -4.68
C GLU A 41 40.77 -8.64 -4.74
N GLU A 42 40.13 -9.22 -3.73
CA GLU A 42 38.67 -9.33 -3.66
C GLU A 42 38.00 -7.95 -3.50
N ARG A 43 38.60 -7.06 -2.71
CA ARG A 43 38.17 -5.65 -2.62
C ARG A 43 38.36 -4.90 -3.93
N GLY A 44 39.53 -5.01 -4.57
CA GLY A 44 39.78 -4.36 -5.87
C GLY A 44 38.83 -4.84 -6.97
N LYS A 45 38.47 -6.14 -6.97
CA LYS A 45 37.44 -6.69 -7.86
C LYS A 45 36.05 -6.11 -7.55
N ALA A 46 35.65 -6.07 -6.28
CA ALA A 46 34.38 -5.46 -5.86
C ALA A 46 34.31 -3.96 -6.24
N GLU A 47 35.36 -3.19 -5.96
CA GLU A 47 35.50 -1.77 -6.33
C GLU A 47 35.40 -1.58 -7.85
N SER A 48 36.04 -2.44 -8.66
CA SER A 48 35.92 -2.38 -10.13
C SER A 48 34.51 -2.67 -10.63
N SER A 49 33.80 -3.64 -10.03
CA SER A 49 32.40 -3.93 -10.39
C SER A 49 31.44 -2.82 -9.96
N LEU A 50 31.72 -2.16 -8.82
CA LEU A 50 30.92 -1.05 -8.32
C LEU A 50 31.18 0.24 -9.12
N ALA A 51 32.40 0.43 -9.65
CA ALA A 51 32.70 1.47 -10.62
C ALA A 51 31.94 1.25 -11.94
N ALA A 52 31.97 0.04 -12.50
CA ALA A 52 31.22 -0.29 -13.71
C ALA A 52 29.70 -0.08 -13.54
N ALA A 53 29.11 -0.55 -12.43
CA ALA A 53 27.70 -0.34 -12.13
C ALA A 53 27.32 1.14 -11.95
N ARG A 54 28.25 1.99 -11.46
CA ARG A 54 28.05 3.44 -11.41
C ARG A 54 28.10 4.08 -12.81
N GLU A 55 28.97 3.60 -13.68
CA GLU A 55 29.07 4.08 -15.07
C GLU A 55 27.82 3.71 -15.88
N GLU A 56 27.30 2.48 -15.73
CA GLU A 56 26.02 2.05 -16.31
C GLU A 56 24.84 2.88 -15.79
N LEU A 57 24.76 3.12 -14.46
CA LEU A 57 23.74 3.97 -13.85
C LEU A 57 23.81 5.42 -14.38
N GLN A 58 25.02 5.97 -14.52
CA GLN A 58 25.20 7.31 -15.07
C GLN A 58 24.76 7.39 -16.53
N GLN A 59 25.08 6.40 -17.36
CA GLN A 59 24.61 6.34 -18.75
C GLN A 59 23.08 6.24 -18.84
N GLN A 60 22.42 5.49 -17.95
CA GLN A 60 20.95 5.44 -17.88
C GLN A 60 20.34 6.79 -17.46
N LEU A 61 20.93 7.48 -16.50
CA LEU A 61 20.50 8.83 -16.09
C LEU A 61 20.69 9.87 -17.21
N GLU A 62 21.79 9.80 -17.96
CA GLU A 62 22.02 10.66 -19.12
C GLU A 62 21.04 10.39 -20.26
N GLN A 63 20.68 9.12 -20.51
CA GLN A 63 19.63 8.74 -21.47
C GLN A 63 18.25 9.27 -21.04
N GLN A 64 17.82 9.04 -19.80
CA GLN A 64 16.56 9.57 -19.28
C GLN A 64 16.52 11.11 -19.31
N ALA A 65 17.65 11.78 -19.04
CA ALA A 65 17.75 13.23 -19.15
C ALA A 65 17.64 13.75 -20.60
N LEU A 66 18.02 12.95 -21.60
CA LEU A 66 17.80 13.26 -23.02
C LEU A 66 16.35 13.01 -23.46
N GLU A 67 15.74 11.92 -23.01
CA GLU A 67 14.31 11.62 -23.24
C GLU A 67 13.40 12.69 -22.63
N LEU A 68 13.67 13.12 -21.39
CA LEU A 68 12.95 14.21 -20.73
C LEU A 68 13.11 15.54 -21.49
N LYS A 69 14.32 15.88 -21.95
CA LYS A 69 14.54 17.08 -22.80
C LYS A 69 13.76 17.01 -24.10
N ARG A 70 13.69 15.83 -24.74
CA ARG A 70 12.89 15.61 -25.94
C ARG A 70 11.40 15.78 -25.66
N GLY A 71 10.88 15.18 -24.58
CA GLY A 71 9.47 15.33 -24.19
C GLY A 71 9.09 16.79 -23.86
N VAL A 72 9.99 17.56 -23.26
CA VAL A 72 9.79 19.00 -23.02
C VAL A 72 9.75 19.80 -24.34
N LEU A 73 10.56 19.44 -25.35
CA LEU A 73 10.49 20.07 -26.68
C LEU A 73 9.19 19.70 -27.41
N GLU A 74 8.79 18.42 -27.41
CA GLU A 74 7.54 17.97 -28.03
C GLU A 74 6.30 18.61 -27.36
N LEU A 75 6.34 18.84 -26.04
CA LEU A 75 5.32 19.61 -25.32
C LEU A 75 5.32 21.09 -25.70
N ALA A 76 6.48 21.72 -25.88
CA ALA A 76 6.58 23.11 -26.32
C ALA A 76 6.07 23.31 -27.75
N GLU A 77 6.36 22.38 -28.66
CA GLU A 77 5.81 22.36 -30.02
C GLU A 77 4.28 22.19 -30.01
N MET A 78 3.74 21.30 -29.17
CA MET A 78 2.28 21.20 -28.98
C MET A 78 1.67 22.46 -28.40
N GLN A 79 2.34 23.16 -27.47
CA GLN A 79 1.86 24.42 -26.94
C GLN A 79 1.86 25.51 -28.02
N GLU A 80 2.90 25.62 -28.84
CA GLU A 80 2.94 26.58 -29.96
C GLU A 80 1.83 26.29 -31.00
N LEU A 81 1.49 25.01 -31.24
CA LEU A 81 0.36 24.62 -32.09
C LEU A 81 -1.00 24.96 -31.46
N LEU A 82 -1.14 24.84 -30.13
CA LEU A 82 -2.35 25.27 -29.42
C LEU A 82 -2.51 26.80 -29.42
N GLU A 83 -1.42 27.55 -29.26
CA GLU A 83 -1.41 29.01 -29.35
C GLU A 83 -1.74 29.48 -30.79
N LYS A 84 -1.18 28.85 -31.82
CA LYS A 84 -1.55 29.08 -33.23
C LYS A 84 -3.04 28.80 -33.48
N ARG A 85 -3.56 27.66 -33.02
CA ARG A 85 -4.99 27.33 -33.12
C ARG A 85 -5.88 28.30 -32.32
N GLY A 86 -5.39 28.83 -31.20
CA GLY A 86 -6.02 29.90 -30.45
C GLY A 86 -6.11 31.21 -31.24
N ALA A 87 -5.01 31.59 -31.90
CA ALA A 87 -4.96 32.75 -32.80
C ALA A 87 -5.91 32.58 -34.00
N ASP A 88 -5.88 31.44 -34.69
CA ASP A 88 -6.79 31.12 -35.80
C ASP A 88 -8.26 31.18 -35.38
N ASN A 89 -8.59 30.62 -34.20
CA ASN A 89 -9.94 30.73 -33.64
C ASN A 89 -10.31 32.17 -33.29
N SER A 90 -9.38 32.99 -32.78
CA SER A 90 -9.64 34.41 -32.50
C SER A 90 -9.87 35.21 -33.78
N GLU A 91 -9.11 34.94 -34.85
CA GLU A 91 -9.34 35.52 -36.17
C GLU A 91 -10.69 35.06 -36.75
N LEU A 92 -11.07 33.80 -36.57
CA LEU A 92 -12.39 33.31 -36.99
C LEU A 92 -13.53 34.01 -36.22
N ILE A 93 -13.39 34.18 -34.91
CA ILE A 93 -14.35 34.91 -34.08
C ILE A 93 -14.45 36.38 -34.51
N ASP A 94 -13.34 37.06 -34.79
CA ASP A 94 -13.36 38.46 -35.24
C ASP A 94 -13.84 38.61 -36.69
N ARG A 95 -13.57 37.65 -37.58
CA ARG A 95 -14.19 37.58 -38.92
C ARG A 95 -15.70 37.35 -38.82
N VAL A 96 -16.18 36.52 -37.90
CA VAL A 96 -17.61 36.33 -37.62
C VAL A 96 -18.22 37.62 -37.07
N ARG A 97 -17.60 38.27 -36.07
CA ARG A 97 -18.05 39.58 -35.54
C ARG A 97 -18.09 40.66 -36.62
N LEU A 98 -17.12 40.69 -37.53
CA LEU A 98 -17.11 41.61 -38.67
C LEU A 98 -18.25 41.29 -39.65
N ALA A 99 -18.49 40.02 -39.98
CA ALA A 99 -19.61 39.60 -40.82
C ALA A 99 -20.98 39.86 -40.14
N GLU A 100 -21.07 39.75 -38.82
CA GLU A 100 -22.26 40.11 -38.03
C GLU A 100 -22.45 41.63 -37.98
N ALA A 101 -21.38 42.42 -37.82
CA ALA A 101 -21.44 43.87 -37.90
C ALA A 101 -21.76 44.37 -39.31
N GLU A 102 -21.31 43.69 -40.36
CA GLU A 102 -21.71 43.93 -41.75
C GLU A 102 -23.15 43.50 -42.00
N ARG A 103 -23.61 42.38 -41.43
CA ARG A 103 -25.03 41.98 -41.47
C ARG A 103 -25.91 42.97 -40.71
N GLU A 104 -25.48 43.51 -39.57
CA GLU A 104 -26.18 44.59 -38.87
C GLU A 104 -26.18 45.89 -39.68
N LYS A 105 -25.07 46.26 -40.34
CA LYS A 105 -25.04 47.41 -41.26
C LYS A 105 -26.00 47.20 -42.43
N LEU A 106 -25.98 46.04 -43.07
CA LEU A 106 -26.89 45.70 -44.17
C LEU A 106 -28.36 45.60 -43.72
N LEU A 107 -28.64 45.21 -42.48
CA LEU A 107 -29.98 45.27 -41.90
C LEU A 107 -30.41 46.70 -41.58
N LYS A 108 -29.50 47.53 -41.04
CA LYS A 108 -29.74 48.96 -40.82
C LYS A 108 -29.92 49.71 -42.14
N GLU A 109 -29.11 49.42 -43.16
CA GLU A 109 -29.26 49.93 -44.53
C GLU A 109 -30.54 49.39 -45.18
N LEU A 110 -30.97 48.14 -44.92
CA LEU A 110 -32.24 47.61 -45.42
C LEU A 110 -33.44 48.27 -44.74
N ASP A 111 -33.37 48.53 -43.44
CA ASP A 111 -34.42 49.20 -42.68
C ASP A 111 -34.42 50.71 -42.92
N GLU A 112 -33.27 51.33 -43.14
CA GLU A 112 -33.13 52.69 -43.70
C GLU A 112 -33.62 52.73 -45.15
N LEU A 113 -33.47 51.68 -45.96
CA LEU A 113 -34.07 51.58 -47.29
C LEU A 113 -35.57 51.30 -47.26
N LYS A 114 -36.13 50.69 -46.20
CA LYS A 114 -37.59 50.62 -45.96
C LYS A 114 -38.13 51.97 -45.50
N LEU A 115 -37.52 52.58 -44.49
CA LEU A 115 -37.82 53.93 -43.99
C LEU A 115 -37.62 54.98 -45.09
N ALA A 116 -36.66 54.79 -45.99
CA ALA A 116 -36.44 55.58 -47.21
C ALA A 116 -37.07 54.98 -48.46
N LYS A 117 -38.01 54.04 -48.33
CA LYS A 117 -39.02 53.70 -49.34
C LYS A 117 -40.36 54.33 -48.95
N GLU A 118 -40.66 54.42 -47.65
CA GLU A 118 -41.67 55.33 -47.11
C GLU A 118 -41.25 56.80 -47.35
N LYS A 119 -40.04 57.20 -46.94
CA LYS A 119 -39.43 58.53 -47.23
C LYS A 119 -38.87 58.70 -48.64
N LYS A 120 -38.99 57.76 -49.59
CA LYS A 120 -38.86 58.12 -51.03
C LYS A 120 -40.17 58.63 -51.64
N THR A 121 -41.09 59.04 -50.76
CA THR A 121 -41.99 60.19 -50.98
C THR A 121 -41.36 61.55 -50.63
N SER A 122 -40.11 61.62 -50.12
CA SER A 122 -39.47 62.86 -49.61
C SER A 122 -37.92 62.84 -49.56
N GLU A 123 -37.27 63.33 -50.63
CA GLU A 123 -36.02 64.14 -50.64
C GLU A 123 -34.65 63.58 -50.10
N SER A 124 -33.74 63.37 -51.07
CA SER A 124 -32.37 63.96 -51.18
C SER A 124 -31.22 63.81 -50.13
N SER A 125 -30.13 63.21 -50.64
CA SER A 125 -28.71 63.70 -50.67
C SER A 125 -27.64 63.47 -49.55
N SER A 126 -26.56 62.79 -49.99
CA SER A 126 -25.09 63.10 -49.86
C SER A 126 -24.24 62.92 -48.58
N ASN A 127 -23.16 62.12 -48.75
CA ASN A 127 -21.75 62.32 -48.32
C ASN A 127 -21.34 62.26 -46.82
N SER A 128 -20.08 61.97 -46.40
CA SER A 128 -18.91 61.22 -46.95
C SER A 128 -17.74 61.16 -45.92
N SER A 129 -16.96 60.05 -45.88
CA SER A 129 -15.50 59.98 -45.52
C SER A 129 -15.02 60.36 -44.09
N SER A 130 -13.80 60.05 -43.59
CA SER A 130 -12.81 58.96 -43.80
C SER A 130 -11.60 59.07 -42.81
N THR A 131 -10.79 57.99 -42.64
CA THR A 131 -9.30 57.98 -42.35
C THR A 131 -8.69 58.63 -41.06
N SER A 132 -7.50 58.31 -40.50
CA SER A 132 -6.58 57.12 -40.52
C SER A 132 -5.29 57.33 -39.62
N THR A 133 -4.57 56.24 -39.25
CA THR A 133 -3.07 56.11 -39.03
C THR A 133 -2.29 56.95 -37.98
N LYS A 134 -1.08 56.61 -37.44
CA LYS A 134 -0.26 55.38 -37.11
C LYS A 134 1.14 55.83 -36.51
N HIS A 135 1.99 54.88 -36.00
CA HIS A 135 3.48 54.94 -35.77
C HIS A 135 4.05 55.73 -34.55
N SER A 136 5.26 55.48 -33.96
CA SER A 136 6.24 54.34 -33.87
C SER A 136 7.46 54.64 -32.92
N GLU A 137 8.22 53.61 -32.46
CA GLU A 137 9.73 53.50 -32.27
C GLU A 137 10.58 54.59 -31.50
N ASP A 138 11.77 54.38 -30.86
CA ASP A 138 12.50 53.21 -30.27
C ASP A 138 13.69 53.64 -29.32
N GLU A 139 14.66 52.76 -28.96
CA GLU A 139 15.66 52.79 -27.82
C GLU A 139 16.97 53.66 -27.88
N PHE A 140 17.74 53.78 -26.76
CA PHE A 140 19.22 53.49 -26.63
C PHE A 140 20.02 53.93 -25.32
N ILE A 141 21.05 53.12 -24.91
CA ILE A 141 22.47 53.46 -24.47
C ILE A 141 22.98 53.75 -22.99
N VAL A 142 23.76 52.78 -22.42
CA VAL A 142 25.15 52.81 -21.80
C VAL A 142 25.50 53.26 -20.32
N VAL A 143 26.67 52.78 -19.81
CA VAL A 143 27.24 52.63 -18.42
C VAL A 143 28.59 53.39 -18.17
N ARG A 144 29.04 53.66 -16.89
CA ARG A 144 30.46 53.95 -16.48
C ARG A 144 30.78 53.93 -14.94
N GLN A 145 32.08 54.07 -14.53
CA GLN A 145 32.69 53.92 -13.16
C GLN A 145 33.68 55.06 -12.75
N ALA A 146 34.13 55.17 -11.46
CA ALA A 146 35.25 56.03 -10.92
C ALA A 146 35.71 55.68 -9.43
N ASP A 147 36.78 56.33 -8.87
CA ASP A 147 37.63 55.88 -7.71
C ASP A 147 37.97 56.89 -6.54
N ALA A 148 38.60 56.40 -5.42
CA ALA A 148 39.80 56.94 -4.65
C ALA A 148 39.82 57.67 -3.22
N ALA A 149 40.72 57.18 -2.29
CA ALA A 149 41.79 57.85 -1.43
C ALA A 149 41.70 58.49 0.04
N SER A 150 42.59 58.01 0.97
CA SER A 150 43.57 58.64 1.98
C SER A 150 43.29 59.53 3.27
N GLY A 151 44.13 59.43 4.36
CA GLY A 151 44.29 60.40 5.54
C GLY A 151 45.13 59.99 6.83
N CYS A 152 45.66 60.93 7.70
CA CYS A 152 46.50 60.74 8.97
C CYS A 152 46.68 62.06 9.85
N GLY A 153 47.33 62.26 11.05
CA GLY A 153 48.14 61.52 12.11
C GLY A 153 48.88 62.44 13.20
N SER A 154 49.62 61.92 14.23
CA SER A 154 50.56 62.58 15.27
C SER A 154 50.00 63.22 16.60
N GLY A 155 50.68 63.49 17.77
CA GLY A 155 51.99 63.16 18.46
C GLY A 155 52.57 64.23 19.49
N SER A 156 53.16 63.92 20.70
CA SER A 156 53.78 64.91 21.69
C SER A 156 54.64 64.39 22.94
N ASP A 157 55.53 65.24 23.55
CA ASP A 157 56.55 65.01 24.68
C ASP A 157 56.42 65.93 25.96
N PRO A 158 57.16 65.72 27.11
CA PRO A 158 58.20 66.69 27.63
C PRO A 158 59.34 66.15 28.60
N ASP A 159 60.17 67.04 29.20
CA ASP A 159 61.56 66.77 29.76
C ASP A 159 61.82 67.29 31.27
N PRO A 160 63.02 67.61 31.86
CA PRO A 160 63.49 67.00 33.14
C PRO A 160 64.18 67.88 34.26
N ASP A 161 64.75 67.22 35.31
CA ASP A 161 65.83 67.59 36.29
C ASP A 161 65.59 68.65 37.42
N PRO A 162 66.36 68.71 38.57
CA PRO A 162 67.79 68.34 38.74
C PRO A 162 68.33 67.70 40.08
N ASP A 163 69.61 67.31 40.02
CA ASP A 163 70.71 67.43 41.02
C ASP A 163 71.24 66.22 41.86
N ALA A 164 72.53 66.31 42.22
CA ALA A 164 73.56 65.27 42.34
C ALA A 164 73.61 64.33 43.58
N THR A 165 74.19 63.13 43.39
CA THR A 165 75.37 62.67 44.17
C THR A 165 76.12 61.45 43.59
N GLN A 166 77.46 61.52 43.55
CA GLN A 166 78.50 60.48 43.34
C GLN A 166 78.33 59.35 42.27
N PRO A 167 79.31 59.17 41.35
CA PRO A 167 79.22 58.16 40.30
C PRO A 167 79.59 56.73 40.78
N PRO A 168 78.84 55.68 40.40
CA PRO A 168 79.28 54.30 40.55
C PRO A 168 80.44 53.97 39.58
N SER A 169 81.24 52.95 39.92
CA SER A 169 82.41 52.54 39.14
C SER A 169 82.03 52.05 37.73
N LYS A 170 82.97 52.20 36.78
CA LYS A 170 82.76 51.97 35.33
C LYS A 170 82.35 50.53 34.98
N GLU A 171 82.63 49.56 35.84
CA GLU A 171 82.12 48.18 35.73
C GLU A 171 80.65 48.10 36.13
N LYS A 172 80.24 48.63 37.29
CA LYS A 172 78.83 48.62 37.74
C LYS A 172 77.87 49.30 36.77
N LEU A 173 78.34 50.29 36.00
CA LEU A 173 77.57 50.91 34.90
C LEU A 173 77.47 50.00 33.66
N ARG A 174 78.49 49.19 33.37
CA ARG A 174 78.45 48.18 32.30
C ARG A 174 77.60 46.98 32.71
N ASP A 175 77.70 46.51 33.94
CA ASP A 175 76.88 45.41 34.45
C ASP A 175 75.40 45.82 34.47
N ARG A 176 75.09 47.06 34.87
CA ARG A 176 73.74 47.63 34.71
C ARG A 176 73.32 47.80 33.26
N LEU A 177 74.23 48.21 32.36
CA LEU A 177 73.91 48.31 30.93
C LEU A 177 73.53 46.93 30.37
N VAL A 178 74.34 45.89 30.63
CA VAL A 178 74.09 44.52 30.18
C VAL A 178 72.82 43.93 30.83
N GLN A 179 72.53 44.23 32.09
CA GLN A 179 71.27 43.85 32.74
C GLN A 179 70.05 44.60 32.16
N LEU A 180 70.20 45.86 31.74
CA LEU A 180 69.15 46.60 31.06
C LEU A 180 68.97 46.11 29.62
N GLU A 181 70.04 45.81 28.90
CA GLU A 181 70.03 45.21 27.56
C GLU A 181 69.38 43.82 27.59
N SER A 182 69.73 42.97 28.57
CA SER A 182 69.06 41.66 28.74
C SER A 182 67.60 41.83 29.14
N ARG A 183 67.26 42.80 30.00
CA ARG A 183 65.87 43.05 30.38
C ARG A 183 65.04 43.65 29.22
N ILE A 184 65.64 44.46 28.36
CA ILE A 184 65.02 44.97 27.12
C ILE A 184 64.82 43.81 26.13
N ALA A 185 65.77 42.88 26.02
CA ALA A 185 65.62 41.68 25.21
C ALA A 185 64.52 40.75 25.74
N GLU A 186 64.45 40.50 27.06
CA GLU A 186 63.36 39.77 27.72
C GLU A 186 61.99 40.41 27.47
N LEU A 187 61.88 41.74 27.66
CA LEU A 187 60.63 42.48 27.44
C LEU A 187 60.24 42.54 25.96
N SER A 188 61.21 42.58 25.05
CA SER A 188 60.95 42.50 23.60
C SER A 188 60.49 41.12 23.18
N LEU A 189 61.07 40.05 23.74
CA LEU A 189 60.63 38.67 23.54
C LEU A 189 59.22 38.44 24.08
N ALA A 190 58.92 38.95 25.29
CA ALA A 190 57.60 38.87 25.91
C ALA A 190 56.55 39.67 25.13
N ASN A 191 56.88 40.86 24.61
CA ASN A 191 55.99 41.60 23.71
C ASN A 191 55.75 40.86 22.39
N GLY A 192 56.79 40.23 21.82
CA GLY A 192 56.64 39.36 20.63
C GLY A 192 55.66 38.22 20.90
N GLN A 193 55.88 37.46 21.98
CA GLN A 193 54.99 36.36 22.40
C GLN A 193 53.55 36.83 22.68
N LEU A 194 53.35 38.04 23.22
CA LEU A 194 52.03 38.62 23.41
C LEU A 194 51.38 39.05 22.09
N GLN A 195 52.14 39.56 21.12
CA GLN A 195 51.65 39.88 19.77
C GLN A 195 51.31 38.61 18.98
N ASP A 196 52.17 37.59 19.03
CA ASP A 196 51.92 36.29 18.40
C ASP A 196 50.66 35.63 18.99
N ALA A 197 50.51 35.61 20.32
CA ALA A 197 49.31 35.09 20.98
C ALA A 197 48.04 35.94 20.72
N GLN A 198 48.18 37.24 20.48
CA GLN A 198 47.07 38.10 20.02
C GLN A 198 46.67 37.75 18.58
N LEU A 199 47.63 37.58 17.68
CA LEU A 199 47.39 37.18 16.29
C LEU A 199 46.78 35.77 16.18
N GLU A 200 47.27 34.80 16.95
CA GLU A 200 46.65 33.47 17.03
C GLU A 200 45.19 33.54 17.53
N LYS A 201 44.91 34.42 18.50
CA LYS A 201 43.54 34.63 19.01
C LYS A 201 42.63 35.35 18.02
N GLU A 202 43.13 36.35 17.30
CA GLU A 202 42.39 37.03 16.24
C GLU A 202 42.11 36.08 15.07
N LEU A 203 43.11 35.33 14.61
CA LEU A 203 43.00 34.39 13.49
C LEU A 203 42.10 33.19 13.82
N SER A 204 42.15 32.66 15.05
CA SER A 204 41.17 31.65 15.50
C SER A 204 39.76 32.21 15.66
N SER A 205 39.60 33.48 16.08
CA SER A 205 38.27 34.13 16.08
C SER A 205 37.71 34.37 14.67
N SER A 206 38.59 34.66 13.70
CA SER A 206 38.24 34.80 12.29
C SER A 206 37.84 33.46 11.66
N LEU A 207 38.56 32.39 11.97
CA LEU A 207 38.20 31.04 11.52
C LEU A 207 36.83 30.61 12.09
N LEU A 208 36.55 30.94 13.36
CA LEU A 208 35.28 30.63 13.99
C LEU A 208 34.12 31.45 13.40
N SER A 209 34.34 32.71 13.03
CA SER A 209 33.32 33.55 12.40
C SER A 209 33.05 33.17 10.94
N GLU A 210 34.07 32.76 10.18
CA GLU A 210 33.87 32.15 8.85
C GLU A 210 33.08 30.84 8.94
N GLN A 211 33.40 29.96 9.90
CA GLN A 211 32.64 28.72 10.11
C GLN A 211 31.19 28.97 10.52
N LEU A 212 30.93 29.97 11.38
CA LEU A 212 29.56 30.38 11.73
C LEU A 212 28.81 30.95 10.53
N ALA A 213 29.45 31.79 9.70
CA ALA A 213 28.86 32.33 8.48
C ALA A 213 28.55 31.23 7.44
N GLU A 214 29.42 30.22 7.31
CA GLU A 214 29.17 29.07 6.43
C GLU A 214 28.01 28.21 6.95
N LEU A 215 27.92 27.99 8.27
CA LEU A 215 26.79 27.29 8.90
C LEU A 215 25.47 28.06 8.75
N GLU A 216 25.46 29.39 8.93
CA GLU A 216 24.29 30.22 8.63
C GLU A 216 23.89 30.14 7.15
N SER A 217 24.86 30.13 6.23
CA SER A 217 24.59 29.99 4.80
C SER A 217 23.97 28.63 4.47
N ARG A 218 24.51 27.54 5.04
CA ARG A 218 23.97 26.18 4.87
C ARG A 218 22.58 26.04 5.51
N LEU A 219 22.34 26.69 6.65
CA LEU A 219 21.01 26.73 7.29
C LEU A 219 19.99 27.42 6.37
N ARG A 220 20.28 28.64 5.87
CA ARG A 220 19.37 29.36 4.96
C ARG A 220 19.09 28.62 3.66
N ILE A 221 20.06 27.88 3.12
CA ILE A 221 19.86 27.02 1.95
C ILE A 221 18.89 25.88 2.28
N SER A 222 19.10 25.18 3.40
CA SER A 222 18.21 24.10 3.87
C SER A 222 16.79 24.60 4.21
N GLU A 223 16.66 25.81 4.76
CA GLU A 223 15.38 26.47 5.02
C GLU A 223 14.65 26.80 3.69
N ALA A 224 15.35 27.35 2.70
CA ALA A 224 14.79 27.63 1.39
C ALA A 224 14.41 26.35 0.61
N GLU A 225 15.24 25.30 0.65
CA GLU A 225 14.92 23.99 0.08
C GLU A 225 13.68 23.38 0.74
N LYS A 226 13.54 23.51 2.06
CA LYS A 226 12.36 23.06 2.81
C LYS A 226 11.10 23.84 2.42
N GLU A 227 11.17 25.18 2.32
CA GLU A 227 10.04 25.99 1.85
C GLU A 227 9.65 25.63 0.41
N GLN A 228 10.63 25.41 -0.47
CA GLN A 228 10.40 25.02 -1.86
C GLN A 228 9.75 23.62 -1.96
N LEU A 229 10.23 22.64 -1.20
CA LEU A 229 9.59 21.32 -1.10
C LEU A 229 8.17 21.40 -0.51
N GLN A 230 7.93 22.29 0.45
CA GLN A 230 6.62 22.48 1.06
C GLN A 230 5.62 23.10 0.06
N LEU A 231 6.06 24.02 -0.79
CA LEU A 231 5.28 24.55 -1.92
C LEU A 231 5.01 23.49 -2.99
N ASP A 232 6.02 22.70 -3.36
CA ASP A 232 5.87 21.62 -4.35
C ASP A 232 4.87 20.55 -3.89
N VAL A 233 4.92 20.15 -2.61
CA VAL A 233 3.94 19.24 -1.99
C VAL A 233 2.54 19.87 -1.98
N GLN A 234 2.41 21.16 -1.66
CA GLN A 234 1.12 21.85 -1.67
C GLN A 234 0.53 21.93 -3.09
N PHE A 235 1.36 22.20 -4.10
CA PHE A 235 0.96 22.19 -5.51
C PHE A 235 0.57 20.78 -5.97
N LYS A 236 1.33 19.73 -5.59
CA LYS A 236 0.98 18.32 -5.86
C LYS A 236 -0.37 17.95 -5.27
N LEU A 237 -0.63 18.35 -4.01
CA LEU A 237 -1.88 18.09 -3.32
C LEU A 237 -3.06 18.82 -4.00
N GLN A 238 -2.86 20.08 -4.42
CA GLN A 238 -3.87 20.82 -5.18
C GLN A 238 -4.15 20.18 -6.55
N GLN A 239 -3.11 19.74 -7.27
CA GLN A 239 -3.22 19.04 -8.55
C GLN A 239 -3.99 17.72 -8.40
N LEU A 240 -3.65 16.89 -7.40
CA LEU A 240 -4.35 15.65 -7.10
C LEU A 240 -5.81 15.88 -6.67
N THR A 241 -6.07 16.96 -5.92
CA THR A 241 -7.44 17.33 -5.52
C THR A 241 -8.29 17.71 -6.74
N MET A 242 -7.74 18.54 -7.65
CA MET A 242 -8.41 18.90 -8.90
C MET A 242 -8.61 17.67 -9.80
N GLN A 243 -7.62 16.78 -9.90
CA GLN A 243 -7.72 15.56 -10.70
C GLN A 243 -8.80 14.60 -10.16
N ASN A 244 -8.92 14.45 -8.84
CA ASN A 244 -10.01 13.69 -8.22
C ASN A 244 -11.38 14.35 -8.46
N GLN A 245 -11.48 15.68 -8.46
CA GLN A 245 -12.71 16.39 -8.80
C GLN A 245 -13.11 16.17 -10.27
N VAL A 246 -12.16 16.21 -11.20
CA VAL A 246 -12.40 15.92 -12.63
C VAL A 246 -12.81 14.45 -12.84
N LEU A 247 -12.13 13.50 -12.20
CA LEU A 247 -12.52 12.08 -12.25
C LEU A 247 -13.93 11.85 -11.69
N LYS A 248 -14.28 12.53 -10.59
CA LYS A 248 -15.63 12.44 -10.00
C LYS A 248 -16.69 13.05 -10.93
N LEU A 249 -16.43 14.20 -11.55
CA LEU A 249 -17.34 14.82 -12.51
C LEU A 249 -17.52 13.99 -13.79
N ASN A 250 -16.46 13.31 -14.26
CA ASN A 250 -16.57 12.35 -15.36
C ASN A 250 -17.43 11.14 -14.95
N ALA A 251 -17.20 10.55 -13.78
CA ALA A 251 -18.00 9.42 -13.29
C ALA A 251 -19.47 9.80 -13.07
N GLU A 252 -19.75 11.01 -12.58
CA GLU A 252 -21.11 11.56 -12.46
C GLU A 252 -21.75 11.75 -13.85
N ALA A 253 -21.02 12.28 -14.84
CA ALA A 253 -21.50 12.42 -16.21
C ALA A 253 -21.72 11.07 -16.94
N GLU A 254 -20.84 10.09 -16.75
CA GLU A 254 -20.99 8.72 -17.25
C GLU A 254 -22.24 8.07 -16.62
N GLN A 255 -22.45 8.25 -15.31
CA GLN A 255 -23.65 7.77 -14.63
C GLN A 255 -24.94 8.46 -15.13
N GLU A 256 -24.91 9.78 -15.39
CA GLU A 256 -26.04 10.50 -15.98
C GLU A 256 -26.33 10.04 -17.42
N THR A 257 -25.31 9.85 -18.27
CA THR A 257 -25.51 9.36 -19.64
C THR A 257 -26.08 7.95 -19.67
N HIS A 258 -25.57 7.02 -18.85
CA HIS A 258 -26.15 5.68 -18.72
C HIS A 258 -27.58 5.72 -18.17
N SER A 259 -27.87 6.57 -17.19
CA SER A 259 -29.25 6.76 -16.70
C SER A 259 -30.17 7.28 -17.80
N HIS A 260 -29.69 8.19 -18.65
CA HIS A 260 -30.46 8.74 -19.77
C HIS A 260 -30.67 7.71 -20.89
N ASP A 261 -29.67 6.90 -21.22
CA ASP A 261 -29.78 5.80 -22.19
C ASP A 261 -30.81 4.75 -21.72
N PHE A 262 -30.80 4.39 -20.43
CA PHE A 262 -31.82 3.50 -19.87
C PHE A 262 -33.22 4.12 -19.90
N GLU A 263 -33.35 5.43 -19.66
CA GLU A 263 -34.65 6.12 -19.75
C GLU A 263 -35.16 6.19 -21.20
N GLN A 264 -34.29 6.47 -22.19
CA GLN A 264 -34.62 6.38 -23.61
C GLN A 264 -35.04 4.97 -24.04
N GLN A 265 -34.31 3.93 -23.59
CA GLN A 265 -34.68 2.53 -23.87
C GLN A 265 -36.04 2.17 -23.23
N LEU A 266 -36.31 2.62 -22.01
CA LEU A 266 -37.62 2.44 -21.36
C LEU A 266 -38.73 3.17 -22.12
N ASP A 267 -38.50 4.39 -22.63
CA ASP A 267 -39.51 5.13 -23.40
C ASP A 267 -39.73 4.59 -24.81
N ALA A 268 -38.71 4.03 -25.45
CA ALA A 268 -38.84 3.22 -26.67
C ALA A 268 -39.70 1.97 -26.41
N LEU A 269 -39.38 1.19 -25.37
CA LEU A 269 -40.17 0.02 -24.97
C LEU A 269 -41.62 0.39 -24.58
N ARG A 270 -41.84 1.53 -23.93
CA ARG A 270 -43.18 2.07 -23.66
C ARG A 270 -43.89 2.50 -24.95
N ALA A 271 -43.18 3.06 -25.93
CA ALA A 271 -43.74 3.41 -27.24
C ALA A 271 -44.18 2.16 -28.01
N ASP A 272 -43.32 1.13 -28.09
CA ASP A 272 -43.66 -0.14 -28.73
C ASP A 272 -44.76 -0.90 -27.98
N ASN A 273 -44.79 -0.87 -26.63
CA ASN A 273 -45.91 -1.47 -25.90
C ASN A 273 -47.24 -0.73 -26.13
N ARG A 274 -47.21 0.61 -26.31
CA ARG A 274 -48.39 1.39 -26.74
C ARG A 274 -48.81 1.04 -28.17
N ARG A 275 -47.85 0.89 -29.09
CA ARG A 275 -48.10 0.50 -30.48
C ARG A 275 -48.69 -0.91 -30.58
N LEU A 276 -48.10 -1.90 -29.93
CA LEU A 276 -48.59 -3.28 -29.90
C LEU A 276 -50.01 -3.38 -29.29
N ARG A 277 -50.34 -2.53 -28.31
CA ARG A 277 -51.72 -2.39 -27.81
C ARG A 277 -52.66 -1.82 -28.86
N GLN A 278 -52.26 -0.76 -29.58
CA GLN A 278 -53.07 -0.20 -30.67
C GLN A 278 -53.27 -1.19 -31.82
N GLU A 279 -52.25 -1.95 -32.19
CA GLU A 279 -52.33 -3.01 -33.21
C GLU A 279 -53.22 -4.18 -32.73
N LEU A 280 -53.16 -4.55 -31.45
CA LEU A 280 -54.06 -5.53 -30.82
C LEU A 280 -55.52 -5.02 -30.77
N ASP A 281 -55.75 -3.78 -30.33
CA ASP A 281 -57.08 -3.17 -30.28
C ASP A 281 -57.69 -3.03 -31.68
N ALA A 282 -56.88 -2.69 -32.70
CA ALA A 282 -57.29 -2.69 -34.10
C ALA A 282 -57.62 -4.10 -34.60
N SER A 283 -56.84 -5.11 -34.24
CA SER A 283 -57.14 -6.51 -34.56
C SER A 283 -58.41 -7.01 -33.86
N ILE A 284 -58.67 -6.58 -32.61
CA ILE A 284 -59.91 -6.88 -31.88
C ILE A 284 -61.11 -6.17 -32.52
N ALA A 285 -60.95 -4.92 -32.96
CA ALA A 285 -61.97 -4.19 -33.70
C ALA A 285 -62.29 -4.86 -35.05
N GLN A 286 -61.26 -5.30 -35.80
CA GLN A 286 -61.44 -6.04 -37.05
C GLN A 286 -62.09 -7.41 -36.83
N ALA A 287 -61.74 -8.12 -35.76
CA ALA A 287 -62.40 -9.37 -35.37
C ALA A 287 -63.88 -9.15 -35.01
N LYS A 288 -64.19 -8.13 -34.21
CA LYS A 288 -65.57 -7.73 -33.87
C LYS A 288 -66.37 -7.30 -35.11
N PHE A 289 -65.75 -6.62 -36.07
CA PHE A 289 -66.41 -6.23 -37.32
C PHE A 289 -66.72 -7.45 -38.20
N ARG A 290 -65.82 -8.44 -38.27
CA ARG A 290 -66.07 -9.73 -38.92
C ARG A 290 -67.15 -10.55 -38.20
N GLN A 291 -67.19 -10.49 -36.86
CA GLN A 291 -68.23 -11.13 -36.07
C GLN A 291 -69.59 -10.46 -36.32
N ALA A 292 -69.68 -9.13 -36.31
CA ALA A 292 -70.90 -8.39 -36.61
C ALA A 292 -71.42 -8.69 -38.04
N ILE A 293 -70.54 -8.80 -39.04
CA ILE A 293 -70.92 -9.24 -40.40
C ILE A 293 -71.42 -10.69 -40.42
N ALA A 294 -70.85 -11.58 -39.58
CA ALA A 294 -71.32 -12.95 -39.47
C ALA A 294 -72.68 -13.04 -38.74
N GLU A 295 -72.88 -12.22 -37.71
CA GLU A 295 -74.14 -12.10 -36.95
C GLU A 295 -75.24 -11.47 -37.81
N GLU A 296 -74.98 -10.38 -38.52
CA GLU A 296 -75.92 -9.74 -39.48
C GLU A 296 -76.25 -10.68 -40.65
N LYS A 297 -75.25 -11.39 -41.20
CA LYS A 297 -75.50 -12.41 -42.22
C LYS A 297 -76.33 -13.58 -41.68
N GLN A 298 -76.13 -13.97 -40.43
CA GLN A 298 -76.91 -15.04 -39.82
C GLN A 298 -78.33 -14.57 -39.47
N GLU A 299 -78.51 -13.33 -39.00
CA GLU A 299 -79.83 -12.72 -38.80
C GLU A 299 -80.60 -12.62 -40.13
N ILE A 300 -79.93 -12.37 -41.26
CA ILE A 300 -80.54 -12.46 -42.60
C ILE A 300 -81.01 -13.89 -42.92
N THR A 301 -80.21 -14.94 -42.67
CA THR A 301 -80.66 -16.33 -42.91
C THR A 301 -81.73 -16.80 -41.92
N ASP A 302 -81.66 -16.35 -40.66
CA ASP A 302 -82.66 -16.63 -39.64
C ASP A 302 -83.98 -15.87 -39.95
N LEU A 303 -83.93 -14.77 -40.71
CA LEU A 303 -85.10 -14.07 -41.26
C LEU A 303 -85.68 -14.75 -42.51
N ASP A 304 -84.84 -15.32 -43.40
CA ASP A 304 -85.29 -16.16 -44.51
C ASP A 304 -86.05 -17.41 -43.98
N ASP A 305 -85.52 -18.07 -42.95
CA ASP A 305 -86.20 -19.18 -42.24
C ASP A 305 -87.47 -18.69 -41.48
N ALA A 306 -87.57 -17.41 -41.13
CA ALA A 306 -88.72 -16.84 -40.42
C ALA A 306 -89.93 -16.53 -41.31
N GLU A 307 -89.80 -16.43 -42.65
CA GLU A 307 -90.98 -16.36 -43.54
C GLU A 307 -91.83 -17.64 -43.41
N ASP A 308 -91.14 -18.78 -43.32
CA ASP A 308 -91.73 -20.10 -43.18
C ASP A 308 -92.50 -20.25 -41.84
N ASP A 309 -92.03 -19.61 -40.77
CA ASP A 309 -92.72 -19.56 -39.46
C ASP A 309 -93.82 -18.48 -39.39
N LEU A 310 -93.73 -17.41 -40.19
CA LEU A 310 -94.80 -16.41 -40.34
C LEU A 310 -96.06 -17.00 -40.98
N GLU A 311 -95.93 -17.91 -41.95
CA GLU A 311 -97.07 -18.67 -42.49
C GLU A 311 -97.69 -19.62 -41.44
N LYS A 312 -96.85 -20.33 -40.66
CA LYS A 312 -97.32 -21.15 -39.54
C LYS A 312 -98.08 -20.29 -38.51
N LEU A 313 -97.57 -19.11 -38.15
CA LEU A 313 -98.23 -18.19 -37.22
C LEU A 313 -99.56 -17.65 -37.77
N ARG A 314 -99.65 -17.36 -39.07
CA ARG A 314 -100.91 -16.98 -39.75
C ARG A 314 -101.95 -18.09 -39.63
N SER A 315 -101.58 -19.34 -39.89
CA SER A 315 -102.50 -20.49 -39.80
C SER A 315 -103.03 -20.70 -38.38
N LEU A 316 -102.17 -20.59 -37.36
CA LEU A 316 -102.55 -20.70 -35.95
C LEU A 316 -103.44 -19.54 -35.49
N LEU A 317 -103.17 -18.32 -35.94
CA LEU A 317 -104.01 -17.16 -35.63
C LEU A 317 -105.40 -17.29 -36.26
N GLN A 318 -105.49 -17.80 -37.50
CA GLN A 318 -106.75 -18.04 -38.18
C GLN A 318 -107.59 -19.12 -37.45
N ALA A 319 -106.97 -20.23 -37.05
CA ALA A 319 -107.63 -21.25 -36.22
C ALA A 319 -108.13 -20.70 -34.86
N GLN A 320 -107.34 -19.84 -34.19
CA GLN A 320 -107.79 -19.18 -32.95
C GLN A 320 -108.95 -18.19 -33.16
N ILE A 321 -109.05 -17.55 -34.33
CA ILE A 321 -110.16 -16.65 -34.64
C ILE A 321 -111.45 -17.43 -34.88
N GLU A 322 -111.39 -18.58 -35.56
CA GLU A 322 -112.54 -19.46 -35.78
C GLU A 322 -113.08 -20.05 -34.46
N ASP A 323 -112.20 -20.58 -33.60
CA ASP A 323 -112.58 -21.10 -32.28
C ASP A 323 -113.19 -20.02 -31.36
N ARG A 324 -112.63 -18.79 -31.39
CA ARG A 324 -113.15 -17.66 -30.61
C ARG A 324 -114.47 -17.09 -31.11
N LEU A 325 -114.85 -17.31 -32.37
CA LEU A 325 -116.14 -16.90 -32.92
C LEU A 325 -117.30 -17.82 -32.50
N ALA A 326 -117.01 -19.03 -32.03
CA ALA A 326 -118.04 -20.01 -31.63
C ALA A 326 -118.72 -19.70 -30.28
N THR A 327 -118.15 -18.85 -29.41
CA THR A 327 -118.63 -18.63 -28.03
C THR A 327 -118.75 -17.15 -27.62
N ALA A 328 -119.97 -16.59 -27.71
CA ALA A 328 -120.35 -15.32 -27.08
C ALA A 328 -120.64 -15.53 -25.57
N ALA A 329 -120.64 -14.55 -24.65
CA ALA A 329 -120.48 -13.08 -24.68
C ALA A 329 -119.81 -12.64 -23.32
N PRO A 330 -119.66 -11.34 -22.87
CA PRO A 330 -120.50 -10.15 -23.11
C PRO A 330 -119.77 -8.83 -23.46
N GLN A 331 -120.55 -7.79 -23.75
CA GLN A 331 -120.21 -6.65 -24.61
C GLN A 331 -119.09 -5.69 -24.14
N HIS A 332 -118.81 -5.50 -22.85
CA HIS A 332 -117.69 -4.63 -22.44
C HIS A 332 -116.30 -5.23 -22.72
N SER A 333 -116.20 -6.55 -22.92
CA SER A 333 -114.99 -7.14 -23.51
C SER A 333 -114.85 -6.75 -24.99
N LEU A 334 -115.98 -6.73 -25.71
CA LEU A 334 -116.06 -6.41 -27.14
C LEU A 334 -115.68 -4.96 -27.43
N GLU A 335 -116.06 -3.98 -26.61
CA GLU A 335 -115.66 -2.57 -26.81
C GLU A 335 -114.15 -2.35 -26.58
N ARG A 336 -113.56 -3.01 -25.57
CA ARG A 336 -112.10 -2.96 -25.35
C ARG A 336 -111.36 -3.67 -26.47
N ALA A 337 -111.84 -4.85 -26.88
CA ALA A 337 -111.34 -5.54 -28.06
C ALA A 337 -111.44 -4.65 -29.30
N TYR A 338 -112.56 -3.95 -29.53
CA TYR A 338 -112.76 -3.06 -30.67
C TYR A 338 -111.82 -1.87 -30.67
N ARG A 339 -111.52 -1.26 -29.50
CA ARG A 339 -110.48 -0.20 -29.42
C ARG A 339 -109.08 -0.73 -29.68
N VAL A 340 -108.69 -1.84 -29.05
CA VAL A 340 -107.38 -2.46 -29.28
C VAL A 340 -107.25 -2.94 -30.72
N LEU A 341 -108.33 -3.45 -31.32
CA LEU A 341 -108.40 -3.81 -32.73
C LEU A 341 -108.28 -2.57 -33.61
N SER A 342 -108.96 -1.47 -33.29
CA SER A 342 -108.88 -0.20 -34.05
C SER A 342 -107.48 0.41 -33.99
N GLU A 343 -106.81 0.44 -32.83
CA GLU A 343 -105.42 0.86 -32.75
C GLU A 343 -104.48 -0.09 -33.49
N ARG A 344 -104.73 -1.41 -33.42
CA ARG A 344 -103.96 -2.41 -34.18
C ARG A 344 -104.20 -2.28 -35.68
N TRP A 345 -105.39 -1.86 -36.10
CA TRP A 345 -105.76 -1.59 -37.49
C TRP A 345 -105.13 -0.29 -37.98
N GLN A 346 -105.06 0.77 -37.16
CA GLN A 346 -104.28 1.98 -37.48
C GLN A 346 -102.76 1.71 -37.54
N ARG A 347 -102.24 0.81 -36.69
CA ARG A 347 -100.86 0.32 -36.78
C ARG A 347 -100.65 -0.57 -38.01
N LEU A 348 -101.70 -1.25 -38.49
CA LEU A 348 -101.70 -2.04 -39.73
C LEU A 348 -101.72 -1.11 -40.95
N ASP A 349 -102.64 -0.15 -41.03
CA ASP A 349 -102.65 0.95 -42.04
C ASP A 349 -101.27 1.60 -42.16
N ALA A 350 -100.65 1.97 -41.04
CA ALA A 350 -99.33 2.59 -41.02
C ALA A 350 -98.20 1.62 -41.42
N ALA A 351 -98.38 0.31 -41.25
CA ALA A 351 -97.46 -0.71 -41.73
C ALA A 351 -97.68 -1.03 -43.22
N GLU A 352 -98.92 -1.01 -43.71
CA GLU A 352 -99.29 -1.19 -45.13
C GLU A 352 -98.89 0.03 -45.96
N GLN A 353 -98.98 1.25 -45.41
CA GLN A 353 -98.41 2.46 -46.03
C GLN A 353 -96.90 2.37 -46.14
N ARG A 354 -96.19 1.99 -45.07
CA ARG A 354 -94.73 1.75 -45.12
C ARG A 354 -94.35 0.59 -46.03
N LEU A 355 -95.16 -0.46 -46.11
CA LEU A 355 -94.96 -1.56 -47.05
C LEU A 355 -95.15 -1.07 -48.49
N GLY A 356 -96.10 -0.16 -48.75
CA GLY A 356 -96.26 0.51 -50.04
C GLY A 356 -95.08 1.43 -50.38
N GLU A 357 -94.59 2.22 -49.43
CA GLU A 357 -93.37 3.04 -49.57
C GLU A 357 -92.14 2.17 -49.86
N LEU A 358 -91.97 1.05 -49.15
CA LEU A 358 -90.91 0.07 -49.38
C LEU A 358 -91.10 -0.70 -50.70
N GLN A 359 -92.33 -0.96 -51.14
CA GLN A 359 -92.61 -1.56 -52.45
C GLN A 359 -92.32 -0.60 -53.59
N GLU A 360 -92.58 0.69 -53.44
CA GLU A 360 -92.21 1.68 -54.46
C GLU A 360 -90.71 1.97 -54.44
N GLN A 361 -90.06 2.03 -53.27
CA GLN A 361 -88.60 2.06 -53.18
C GLN A 361 -87.97 0.80 -53.78
N LYS A 362 -88.57 -0.38 -53.59
CA LYS A 362 -88.17 -1.62 -54.26
C LYS A 362 -88.39 -1.53 -55.76
N ARG A 363 -89.50 -0.96 -56.26
CA ARG A 363 -89.72 -0.72 -57.70
C ARG A 363 -88.70 0.25 -58.28
N ILE A 364 -88.31 1.31 -57.56
CA ILE A 364 -87.27 2.25 -57.96
C ILE A 364 -85.92 1.53 -58.01
N SER A 365 -85.53 0.83 -56.94
CA SER A 365 -84.28 0.05 -56.87
C SER A 365 -84.25 -1.08 -57.91
N GLU A 366 -85.39 -1.70 -58.22
CA GLU A 366 -85.53 -2.65 -59.32
C GLU A 366 -85.44 -1.99 -60.70
N HIS A 367 -85.89 -0.74 -60.85
CA HIS A 367 -85.76 -0.01 -62.11
C HIS A 367 -84.31 0.46 -62.31
N GLU A 368 -83.68 1.00 -61.28
CA GLU A 368 -82.25 1.35 -61.24
C GLU A 368 -81.38 0.11 -61.47
N LYS A 369 -81.71 -1.03 -60.85
CA LYS A 369 -81.10 -2.32 -61.17
C LYS A 369 -81.32 -2.70 -62.63
N LYS A 370 -82.53 -2.56 -63.20
CA LYS A 370 -82.79 -2.88 -64.61
C LYS A 370 -82.11 -1.92 -65.58
N THR A 371 -81.88 -0.65 -65.22
CA THR A 371 -81.06 0.26 -66.01
C THR A 371 -79.58 -0.07 -65.88
N LEU A 372 -79.08 -0.42 -64.70
CA LEU A 372 -77.70 -0.90 -64.53
C LEU A 372 -77.47 -2.25 -65.24
N GLU A 373 -78.45 -3.16 -65.23
CA GLU A 373 -78.42 -4.40 -66.01
C GLU A 373 -78.47 -4.13 -67.52
N ALA A 374 -79.19 -3.09 -67.97
CA ALA A 374 -79.20 -2.65 -69.37
C ALA A 374 -77.88 -1.96 -69.77
N ASP A 375 -77.32 -1.11 -68.92
CA ASP A 375 -76.02 -0.46 -69.11
C ASP A 375 -74.89 -1.50 -69.09
N ILE A 376 -74.92 -2.46 -68.17
CA ILE A 376 -74.01 -3.61 -68.16
C ILE A 376 -74.23 -4.47 -69.41
N SER A 377 -75.47 -4.70 -69.85
CA SER A 377 -75.73 -5.40 -71.12
C SER A 377 -75.23 -4.61 -72.33
N GLN A 378 -75.23 -3.28 -72.29
CA GLN A 378 -74.69 -2.42 -73.33
C GLN A 378 -73.16 -2.36 -73.29
N TYR A 379 -72.53 -2.36 -72.11
CA TYR A 379 -71.09 -2.53 -71.94
C TYR A 379 -70.63 -3.94 -72.36
N ILE A 380 -71.42 -4.98 -72.09
CA ILE A 380 -71.22 -6.32 -72.64
C ILE A 380 -71.37 -6.28 -74.16
N LEU A 381 -72.36 -5.60 -74.72
CA LEU A 381 -72.49 -5.45 -76.18
C LEU A 381 -71.30 -4.70 -76.80
N GLN A 382 -70.78 -3.65 -76.14
CA GLN A 382 -69.59 -2.92 -76.57
C GLN A 382 -68.32 -3.75 -76.40
N CYS A 383 -68.23 -4.57 -75.34
CA CYS A 383 -67.16 -5.56 -75.18
C CYS A 383 -67.27 -6.67 -76.24
N ASP A 384 -68.48 -7.10 -76.60
CA ASP A 384 -68.75 -8.06 -77.67
C ASP A 384 -68.47 -7.45 -79.05
N GLU A 385 -68.66 -6.15 -79.25
CA GLU A 385 -68.28 -5.44 -80.47
C GLU A 385 -66.77 -5.20 -80.54
N LEU A 386 -66.11 -4.92 -79.40
CA LEU A 386 -64.63 -4.89 -79.30
C LEU A 386 -64.02 -6.28 -79.43
N MET A 387 -64.69 -7.33 -78.93
CA MET A 387 -64.35 -8.73 -79.14
C MET A 387 -64.54 -9.09 -80.59
N LYS A 388 -65.69 -8.78 -81.23
CA LYS A 388 -65.90 -8.98 -82.68
C LYS A 388 -64.91 -8.20 -83.54
N ASN A 389 -64.49 -7.00 -83.14
CA ASN A 389 -63.43 -6.27 -83.85
C ASN A 389 -62.04 -6.89 -83.61
N ASN A 390 -61.72 -7.33 -82.39
CA ASN A 390 -60.50 -8.10 -82.13
C ASN A 390 -60.54 -9.48 -82.80
N GLU A 391 -61.70 -10.12 -82.94
CA GLU A 391 -61.92 -11.37 -83.66
C GLU A 391 -61.88 -11.16 -85.16
N LEU A 392 -62.30 -10.00 -85.69
CA LEU A 392 -62.10 -9.64 -87.08
C LEU A 392 -60.61 -9.38 -87.35
N LEU A 393 -59.91 -8.65 -86.48
CA LEU A 393 -58.45 -8.46 -86.55
C LEU A 393 -57.69 -9.79 -86.36
N LEU A 394 -58.14 -10.65 -85.45
CA LEU A 394 -57.59 -11.99 -85.24
C LEU A 394 -57.96 -12.93 -86.39
N ASN A 395 -59.12 -12.78 -87.05
CA ASN A 395 -59.47 -13.55 -88.25
C ASN A 395 -58.87 -12.95 -89.53
N GLU A 396 -58.40 -11.70 -89.53
CA GLU A 396 -57.54 -11.17 -90.60
C GLU A 396 -56.10 -11.66 -90.39
N LEU A 397 -55.58 -11.57 -89.17
CA LEU A 397 -54.31 -12.18 -88.74
C LEU A 397 -54.31 -13.70 -88.94
N ASP A 398 -55.43 -14.37 -88.68
CA ASP A 398 -55.59 -15.81 -88.87
C ASP A 398 -56.01 -16.16 -90.29
N LYS A 399 -56.58 -15.27 -91.11
CA LYS A 399 -56.57 -15.48 -92.57
C LYS A 399 -55.14 -15.38 -93.10
N PHE A 400 -54.33 -14.46 -92.59
CA PHE A 400 -52.88 -14.40 -92.85
C PHE A 400 -52.13 -15.69 -92.44
N LYS A 401 -52.59 -16.42 -91.41
CA LYS A 401 -52.02 -17.73 -91.00
C LYS A 401 -52.66 -18.93 -91.72
N ARG A 402 -53.99 -19.01 -91.77
CA ARG A 402 -54.81 -20.10 -92.36
C ARG A 402 -54.78 -20.13 -93.89
N ASN A 403 -54.39 -19.03 -94.54
CA ASN A 403 -53.91 -19.05 -95.94
C ASN A 403 -52.66 -19.96 -96.16
N LYS A 404 -52.16 -20.65 -95.13
CA LYS A 404 -51.16 -21.74 -95.22
C LYS A 404 -51.66 -23.11 -94.74
N LEU A 405 -52.76 -23.18 -93.98
CA LEU A 405 -53.29 -24.39 -93.33
C LEU A 405 -54.81 -24.22 -93.09
N GLU A 406 -55.63 -25.06 -93.72
CA GLU A 406 -57.10 -24.96 -93.75
C GLU A 406 -57.77 -26.30 -93.40
N THR A 407 -58.97 -26.25 -92.78
CA THR A 407 -59.98 -27.32 -92.57
C THR A 407 -59.52 -28.65 -91.91
N ILE A 408 -60.01 -29.08 -90.74
CA ILE A 408 -61.41 -29.20 -90.24
C ILE A 408 -62.27 -30.14 -91.09
N GLU A 409 -62.68 -31.26 -90.51
CA GLU A 409 -63.95 -31.94 -90.83
C GLU A 409 -64.54 -32.57 -89.55
N GLU A 410 -64.55 -31.77 -88.47
CA GLU A 410 -65.16 -32.08 -87.17
C GLU A 410 -66.70 -32.09 -87.32
N HIS A 411 -67.37 -33.17 -86.88
CA HIS A 411 -68.81 -33.14 -86.52
C HIS A 411 -69.37 -34.44 -85.88
N HIS A 412 -68.60 -35.52 -85.84
CA HIS A 412 -68.95 -36.73 -85.04
C HIS A 412 -67.96 -36.99 -83.89
N GLU A 413 -66.79 -36.33 -83.93
CA GLU A 413 -65.92 -36.19 -82.77
C GLU A 413 -66.54 -35.22 -81.76
N GLU A 414 -67.09 -34.08 -82.19
CA GLU A 414 -67.64 -33.02 -81.31
C GLU A 414 -68.57 -33.53 -80.19
N THR A 415 -69.51 -34.43 -80.47
CA THR A 415 -70.43 -34.95 -79.44
C THR A 415 -69.78 -35.96 -78.49
N ILE A 416 -68.73 -36.65 -78.95
CA ILE A 416 -67.89 -37.49 -78.09
C ILE A 416 -67.01 -36.57 -77.23
N VAL A 417 -66.33 -35.59 -77.84
CA VAL A 417 -65.52 -34.55 -77.20
C VAL A 417 -66.33 -33.71 -76.19
N GLN A 418 -67.64 -33.53 -76.36
CA GLN A 418 -68.50 -32.88 -75.36
C GLN A 418 -68.76 -33.77 -74.13
N LEU A 419 -68.96 -35.09 -74.30
CA LEU A 419 -69.16 -36.03 -73.19
C LEU A 419 -67.85 -36.42 -72.51
N GLU A 420 -66.80 -36.65 -73.28
CA GLU A 420 -65.43 -36.76 -72.81
C GLU A 420 -65.03 -35.45 -72.12
N GLY A 421 -65.32 -34.28 -72.68
CA GLY A 421 -65.10 -32.97 -72.07
C GLY A 421 -65.81 -32.78 -70.73
N GLN A 422 -67.09 -33.16 -70.60
CA GLN A 422 -67.79 -33.15 -69.30
C GLN A 422 -67.18 -34.13 -68.29
N LEU A 423 -66.64 -35.26 -68.76
CA LEU A 423 -65.98 -36.26 -67.92
C LEU A 423 -64.54 -35.85 -67.57
N GLU A 424 -63.86 -35.11 -68.44
CA GLU A 424 -62.58 -34.43 -68.22
C GLU A 424 -62.76 -33.28 -67.23
N GLU A 425 -63.81 -32.47 -67.34
CA GLU A 425 -64.16 -31.47 -66.33
C GLU A 425 -64.47 -32.13 -64.98
N ALA A 426 -65.18 -33.26 -64.96
CA ALA A 426 -65.45 -34.00 -63.73
C ALA A 426 -64.16 -34.59 -63.12
N ARG A 427 -63.26 -35.12 -63.95
CA ARG A 427 -61.90 -35.54 -63.54
C ARG A 427 -61.11 -34.36 -63.00
N GLN A 428 -61.02 -33.26 -63.72
CA GLN A 428 -60.31 -32.03 -63.31
C GLN A 428 -60.88 -31.45 -62.01
N ARG A 429 -62.20 -31.45 -61.80
CA ARG A 429 -62.82 -31.05 -60.53
C ARG A 429 -62.43 -31.99 -59.38
N LEU A 430 -62.37 -33.30 -59.63
CA LEU A 430 -61.98 -34.29 -58.63
C LEU A 430 -60.46 -34.25 -58.35
N GLU A 431 -59.64 -34.03 -59.37
CA GLU A 431 -58.19 -33.86 -59.30
C GLU A 431 -57.83 -32.56 -58.57
N MET A 432 -58.45 -31.42 -58.91
CA MET A 432 -58.33 -30.16 -58.16
C MET A 432 -58.81 -30.30 -56.70
N ALA A 433 -59.86 -31.08 -56.45
CA ALA A 433 -60.30 -31.38 -55.08
C ALA A 433 -59.29 -32.28 -54.34
N HIS A 434 -58.65 -33.22 -55.03
CA HIS A 434 -57.61 -34.07 -54.46
C HIS A 434 -56.30 -33.29 -54.23
N GLU A 435 -55.91 -32.39 -55.13
CA GLU A 435 -54.83 -31.43 -54.88
C GLU A 435 -55.15 -30.52 -53.70
N ALA A 436 -56.40 -30.03 -53.58
CA ALA A 436 -56.81 -29.23 -52.43
C ALA A 436 -56.75 -30.05 -51.12
N GLN A 437 -57.11 -31.33 -51.16
CA GLN A 437 -56.97 -32.26 -50.04
C GLN A 437 -55.50 -32.51 -49.67
N GLN A 438 -54.62 -32.71 -50.66
CA GLN A 438 -53.18 -32.87 -50.43
C GLN A 438 -52.53 -31.58 -49.90
N ARG A 439 -52.92 -30.41 -50.44
CA ARG A 439 -52.52 -29.09 -49.93
C ARG A 439 -52.95 -28.93 -48.47
N LEU A 440 -54.20 -29.22 -48.13
CA LEU A 440 -54.69 -29.20 -46.75
C LEU A 440 -53.95 -30.19 -45.85
N GLN A 441 -53.63 -31.40 -46.32
CA GLN A 441 -52.84 -32.37 -45.56
C GLN A 441 -51.42 -31.84 -45.30
N SER A 442 -50.72 -31.31 -46.31
CA SER A 442 -49.39 -30.73 -46.15
C SER A 442 -49.37 -29.51 -45.21
N GLN A 443 -50.42 -28.68 -45.22
CA GLN A 443 -50.60 -27.59 -44.26
C GLN A 443 -50.85 -28.10 -42.84
N LEU A 444 -51.61 -29.18 -42.67
CA LEU A 444 -51.87 -29.80 -41.37
C LEU A 444 -50.62 -30.50 -40.81
N GLU A 445 -49.78 -31.08 -41.67
CA GLU A 445 -48.46 -31.61 -41.31
C GLU A 445 -47.46 -30.49 -40.95
N ALA A 446 -47.45 -29.39 -41.70
CA ALA A 446 -46.65 -28.20 -41.36
C ALA A 446 -47.04 -27.65 -39.98
N VAL A 447 -48.32 -27.38 -39.73
CA VAL A 447 -48.84 -26.92 -38.43
C VAL A 447 -48.57 -27.94 -37.31
N GLN A 448 -48.51 -29.23 -37.60
CA GLN A 448 -48.07 -30.24 -36.63
C GLN A 448 -46.57 -30.19 -36.33
N ASN A 449 -45.73 -29.80 -37.28
CA ASN A 449 -44.29 -29.61 -37.09
C ASN A 449 -44.00 -28.30 -36.35
N ASP A 450 -44.63 -27.19 -36.75
CA ASP A 450 -44.59 -25.90 -36.02
C ASP A 450 -44.99 -26.11 -34.54
N LYS A 451 -45.99 -26.96 -34.28
CA LYS A 451 -46.45 -27.32 -32.93
C LYS A 451 -45.50 -28.26 -32.16
N LYS A 452 -44.59 -28.97 -32.83
CA LYS A 452 -43.47 -29.69 -32.18
C LYS A 452 -42.36 -28.70 -31.84
N GLU A 453 -41.96 -27.87 -32.79
CA GLU A 453 -40.94 -26.83 -32.58
C GLU A 453 -41.34 -25.88 -31.45
N LEU A 454 -42.58 -25.38 -31.44
CA LEU A 454 -43.11 -24.57 -30.33
C LEU A 454 -43.00 -25.28 -28.97
N LYS A 455 -43.25 -26.60 -28.89
CA LYS A 455 -43.07 -27.35 -27.64
C LYS A 455 -41.60 -27.46 -27.23
N GLU A 456 -40.70 -27.66 -28.19
CA GLU A 456 -39.25 -27.64 -27.91
C GLU A 456 -38.80 -26.25 -27.45
N TYR A 457 -39.26 -25.17 -28.06
CA TYR A 457 -39.00 -23.81 -27.60
C TYR A 457 -39.53 -23.57 -26.18
N HIS A 458 -40.76 -24.01 -25.84
CA HIS A 458 -41.27 -23.93 -24.47
C HIS A 458 -40.45 -24.77 -23.48
N SER A 459 -40.00 -25.97 -23.87
CA SER A 459 -39.14 -26.80 -23.02
C SER A 459 -37.75 -26.19 -22.80
N ARG A 460 -37.18 -25.55 -23.83
CA ARG A 460 -35.91 -24.81 -23.73
C ARG A 460 -36.07 -23.50 -22.94
N LEU A 461 -37.25 -22.87 -22.96
CA LEU A 461 -37.57 -21.71 -22.13
C LEU A 461 -37.60 -22.11 -20.66
N ALA A 462 -38.39 -23.13 -20.29
CA ALA A 462 -38.47 -23.62 -18.91
C ALA A 462 -37.11 -24.10 -18.34
N GLN A 463 -36.23 -24.63 -19.19
CA GLN A 463 -34.84 -24.95 -18.83
C GLN A 463 -33.98 -23.70 -18.59
N LYS A 464 -34.21 -22.60 -19.32
CA LYS A 464 -33.57 -21.31 -19.03
C LYS A 464 -34.15 -20.63 -17.79
N ASP A 465 -35.45 -20.73 -17.57
CA ASP A 465 -36.12 -20.14 -16.40
C ASP A 465 -35.62 -20.80 -15.10
N SER A 466 -35.47 -22.14 -15.08
CA SER A 466 -34.87 -22.86 -13.95
C SER A 466 -33.39 -22.51 -13.73
N LEU A 467 -32.58 -22.42 -14.79
CA LEU A 467 -31.18 -21.94 -14.67
C LEU A 467 -31.09 -20.48 -14.19
N LEU A 468 -32.09 -19.63 -14.50
CA LEU A 468 -32.19 -18.27 -13.98
C LEU A 468 -32.63 -18.23 -12.50
N GLU A 469 -33.44 -19.17 -12.04
CA GLU A 469 -33.75 -19.34 -10.60
C GLU A 469 -32.54 -19.85 -9.82
N GLU A 470 -31.80 -20.83 -10.34
CA GLU A 470 -30.53 -21.30 -9.76
C GLU A 470 -29.49 -20.17 -9.68
N ALA A 471 -29.32 -19.40 -10.75
CA ALA A 471 -28.41 -18.24 -10.76
C ALA A 471 -28.85 -17.13 -9.78
N ARG A 472 -30.15 -16.89 -9.61
CA ARG A 472 -30.68 -15.96 -8.60
C ARG A 472 -30.37 -16.42 -7.18
N GLN A 473 -30.56 -17.70 -6.87
CA GLN A 473 -30.23 -18.26 -5.56
C GLN A 473 -28.74 -18.15 -5.25
N GLN A 474 -27.86 -18.38 -6.24
CA GLN A 474 -26.42 -18.16 -6.08
C GLN A 474 -26.06 -16.69 -5.84
N VAL A 475 -26.73 -15.74 -6.51
CA VAL A 475 -26.54 -14.31 -6.28
C VAL A 475 -27.04 -13.90 -4.88
N GLU A 476 -28.18 -14.42 -4.42
CA GLU A 476 -28.72 -14.16 -3.08
C GLU A 476 -27.82 -14.76 -1.98
N GLU A 477 -27.28 -15.96 -2.19
CA GLU A 477 -26.30 -16.57 -1.29
C GLU A 477 -24.99 -15.75 -1.24
N LEU A 478 -24.44 -15.33 -2.39
CA LEU A 478 -23.26 -14.46 -2.45
C LEU A 478 -23.51 -13.09 -1.81
N GLN A 479 -24.70 -12.51 -1.96
CA GLN A 479 -25.08 -11.27 -1.26
C GLN A 479 -25.12 -11.48 0.27
N SER A 480 -25.62 -12.62 0.74
CA SER A 480 -25.58 -12.94 2.18
C SER A 480 -24.14 -13.11 2.70
N GLN A 481 -23.26 -13.74 1.91
CA GLN A 481 -21.85 -13.90 2.25
C GLN A 481 -21.15 -12.54 2.30
N LEU A 482 -21.36 -11.67 1.30
CA LEU A 482 -20.83 -10.30 1.28
C LEU A 482 -21.31 -9.48 2.49
N ALA A 483 -22.58 -9.58 2.87
CA ALA A 483 -23.09 -8.93 4.08
C ALA A 483 -22.35 -9.41 5.34
N THR A 484 -22.19 -10.73 5.53
CA THR A 484 -21.46 -11.27 6.69
C THR A 484 -19.96 -10.92 6.69
N LEU A 485 -19.34 -10.68 5.53
CA LEU A 485 -17.98 -10.19 5.41
C LEU A 485 -17.89 -8.68 5.71
N GLN A 486 -18.91 -7.91 5.35
CA GLN A 486 -19.01 -6.48 5.65
C GLN A 486 -19.22 -6.24 7.15
N ASP A 487 -20.07 -7.04 7.81
CA ASP A 487 -20.22 -7.05 9.28
C ASP A 487 -18.90 -7.40 9.98
N GLN A 488 -18.14 -8.38 9.43
CA GLN A 488 -16.82 -8.76 9.94
C GLN A 488 -15.75 -7.68 9.74
N LEU A 489 -15.82 -6.91 8.65
CA LEU A 489 -14.96 -5.74 8.42
C LEU A 489 -15.27 -4.63 9.43
N GLN A 490 -16.55 -4.28 9.62
CA GLN A 490 -16.94 -3.28 10.62
C GLN A 490 -16.48 -3.68 12.03
N ALA A 491 -16.68 -4.94 12.44
CA ALA A 491 -16.19 -5.47 13.70
C ALA A 491 -14.66 -5.58 13.80
N LYS A 492 -13.91 -5.40 12.69
CA LYS A 492 -12.45 -5.28 12.66
C LYS A 492 -12.00 -3.83 12.71
N ASP A 493 -12.70 -2.93 12.03
CA ASP A 493 -12.45 -1.49 12.09
C ASP A 493 -12.70 -0.95 13.51
N GLU A 494 -13.79 -1.38 14.18
CA GLU A 494 -14.02 -1.09 15.61
C GLU A 494 -12.88 -1.59 16.52
N GLN A 495 -12.26 -2.73 16.19
CA GLN A 495 -11.13 -3.29 16.95
C GLN A 495 -9.83 -2.53 16.68
N LEU A 496 -9.64 -2.01 15.46
CA LEU A 496 -8.51 -1.16 15.10
C LEU A 496 -8.63 0.22 15.77
N GLU A 497 -9.81 0.82 15.79
CA GLU A 497 -10.08 2.10 16.47
C GLU A 497 -9.81 1.98 17.97
N GLN A 498 -10.32 0.94 18.64
CA GLN A 498 -10.03 0.65 20.06
C GLN A 498 -8.53 0.38 20.35
N LEU A 499 -7.79 -0.20 19.41
CA LEU A 499 -6.34 -0.37 19.53
C LEU A 499 -5.60 0.96 19.32
N GLN A 500 -6.10 1.82 18.42
CA GLN A 500 -5.52 3.12 18.11
C GLN A 500 -5.74 4.12 19.26
N GLU A 501 -6.91 4.13 19.91
CA GLU A 501 -7.14 4.83 21.18
C GLU A 501 -6.18 4.33 22.28
N GLN A 502 -5.96 3.02 22.39
CA GLN A 502 -5.03 2.44 23.36
C GLN A 502 -3.57 2.80 23.07
N MET A 503 -3.17 2.99 21.80
CA MET A 503 -1.85 3.52 21.47
C MET A 503 -1.74 5.01 21.80
N GLN A 504 -2.73 5.83 21.45
CA GLN A 504 -2.74 7.26 21.81
C GLN A 504 -2.65 7.46 23.33
N ALA A 505 -3.43 6.73 24.11
CA ALA A 505 -3.35 6.76 25.57
C ALA A 505 -2.01 6.24 26.14
N ARG A 506 -1.27 5.41 25.37
CA ARG A 506 0.10 4.98 25.72
C ARG A 506 1.14 6.02 25.34
N ASP A 507 0.98 6.71 24.22
CA ASP A 507 1.87 7.79 23.79
C ASP A 507 1.71 9.03 24.69
N GLU A 508 0.50 9.34 25.15
CA GLU A 508 0.26 10.33 26.22
C GLU A 508 0.94 9.92 27.55
N GLN A 509 0.86 8.64 27.94
CA GLN A 509 1.58 8.11 29.11
C GLN A 509 3.10 8.23 28.94
N LEU A 510 3.64 7.90 27.76
CA LEU A 510 5.06 8.04 27.48
C LEU A 510 5.50 9.51 27.47
N SER A 511 4.70 10.42 26.91
CA SER A 511 4.96 11.86 26.92
C SER A 511 4.98 12.44 28.34
N THR A 512 4.03 12.04 29.20
CA THR A 512 4.05 12.47 30.62
C THR A 512 5.23 11.89 31.40
N ILE A 513 5.66 10.66 31.11
CA ILE A 513 6.88 10.06 31.70
C ILE A 513 8.14 10.78 31.20
N GLN A 514 8.22 11.14 29.91
CA GLN A 514 9.33 11.92 29.36
C GLN A 514 9.43 13.30 30.03
N GLN A 515 8.32 14.04 30.15
CA GLN A 515 8.30 15.33 30.86
C GLN A 515 8.64 15.23 32.36
N LEU A 516 8.43 14.07 32.99
CA LEU A 516 8.88 13.84 34.37
C LEU A 516 10.39 13.57 34.40
N GLY A 517 10.91 12.74 33.50
CA GLY A 517 12.35 12.50 33.37
C GLY A 517 13.15 13.76 32.99
N GLU A 518 12.60 14.64 32.15
CA GLU A 518 13.16 15.95 31.84
C GLU A 518 13.26 16.82 33.10
N ARG A 519 12.19 16.93 33.89
CA ARG A 519 12.19 17.67 35.17
C ARG A 519 13.11 17.06 36.23
N GLU A 520 13.28 15.74 36.24
CA GLU A 520 14.25 15.07 37.12
C GLU A 520 15.69 15.35 36.67
N ASN A 521 15.96 15.38 35.36
CA ASN A 521 17.26 15.78 34.81
C ASN A 521 17.57 17.26 35.08
N GLU A 522 16.61 18.18 34.94
CA GLU A 522 16.76 19.59 35.32
C GLU A 522 17.15 19.72 36.82
N GLN A 523 16.46 18.98 37.70
CA GLN A 523 16.78 18.94 39.13
C GLN A 523 18.16 18.33 39.43
N ILE A 524 18.60 17.33 38.67
CA ILE A 524 19.95 16.77 38.78
C ILE A 524 21.01 17.81 38.39
N ILE A 525 20.80 18.53 37.28
CA ILE A 525 21.71 19.60 36.80
C ILE A 525 21.79 20.74 37.82
N ASP A 526 20.67 21.18 38.39
CA ASP A 526 20.67 22.20 39.46
C ASP A 526 21.36 21.70 40.74
N LEU A 527 21.18 20.43 41.11
CA LEU A 527 21.88 19.82 42.24
C LEU A 527 23.40 19.66 42.00
N GLU A 528 23.82 19.40 40.78
CA GLU A 528 25.25 19.35 40.40
C GLU A 528 25.86 20.75 40.41
N ARG A 529 25.18 21.74 39.83
CA ARG A 529 25.58 23.15 39.87
C ARG A 529 25.61 23.71 41.30
N LEU A 530 24.78 23.19 42.22
CA LEU A 530 24.86 23.50 43.65
C LEU A 530 26.07 22.83 44.33
N LYS A 531 26.43 21.59 43.96
CA LYS A 531 27.67 20.95 44.46
C LYS A 531 28.92 21.69 43.98
N GLU A 532 28.99 22.11 42.73
CA GLU A 532 30.09 22.92 42.19
C GLU A 532 30.23 24.25 42.95
N GLN A 533 29.10 24.94 43.20
CA GLN A 533 29.10 26.16 44.03
C GLN A 533 29.56 25.91 45.47
N ILE A 534 29.27 24.75 46.06
CA ILE A 534 29.76 24.36 47.39
C ILE A 534 31.27 24.07 47.32
N GLN A 535 31.76 23.33 46.33
CA GLN A 535 33.19 23.06 46.16
C GLN A 535 34.00 24.34 46.00
N VAL A 536 33.57 25.27 45.14
CA VAL A 536 34.23 26.58 44.96
C VAL A 536 34.16 27.43 46.24
N LYS A 537 33.12 27.26 47.08
CA LYS A 537 33.05 27.91 48.40
C LYS A 537 34.02 27.30 49.40
N ASP A 538 34.14 25.98 49.42
CA ASP A 538 35.03 25.26 50.33
C ASP A 538 36.51 25.51 49.95
N GLU A 539 36.86 25.50 48.67
CA GLU A 539 38.18 25.92 48.15
C GLU A 539 38.52 27.37 48.55
N GLN A 540 37.55 28.29 48.48
CA GLN A 540 37.74 29.69 48.93
C GLN A 540 37.93 29.78 50.45
N LEU A 541 37.29 28.91 51.23
CA LEU A 541 37.46 28.86 52.69
C LEU A 541 38.80 28.23 53.09
N GLU A 542 39.27 27.21 52.38
CA GLU A 542 40.62 26.65 52.56
C GLU A 542 41.71 27.67 52.21
N GLN A 543 41.57 28.39 51.08
CA GLN A 543 42.48 29.49 50.72
C GLN A 543 42.50 30.56 51.82
N GLN A 544 41.34 31.04 52.28
CA GLN A 544 41.25 32.02 53.38
C GLN A 544 41.84 31.50 54.69
N ALA A 545 41.73 30.20 54.99
CA ALA A 545 42.39 29.60 56.15
C ALA A 545 43.93 29.64 56.01
N THR A 546 44.47 29.24 54.86
CA THR A 546 45.93 29.30 54.62
C THR A 546 46.48 30.72 54.58
N ASP A 547 45.71 31.70 54.10
CA ASP A 547 46.06 33.12 54.16
C ASP A 547 46.10 33.62 55.61
N LEU A 548 45.15 33.21 56.46
CA LEU A 548 45.13 33.56 57.88
C LEU A 548 46.27 32.90 58.67
N GLU A 549 46.65 31.67 58.33
CA GLU A 549 47.84 31.01 58.89
C GLU A 549 49.12 31.75 58.48
N GLN A 550 49.31 32.06 57.19
CA GLN A 550 50.43 32.86 56.72
C GLN A 550 50.47 34.26 57.37
N LEU A 551 49.32 34.91 57.55
CA LEU A 551 49.25 36.22 58.20
C LEU A 551 49.56 36.15 59.69
N THR A 552 49.21 35.06 60.39
CA THR A 552 49.59 34.86 61.79
C THR A 552 51.06 34.47 61.96
N GLU A 553 51.65 33.70 61.03
CA GLU A 553 53.11 33.52 60.97
C GLU A 553 53.82 34.84 60.73
N GLN A 554 53.39 35.64 59.75
CA GLN A 554 53.94 36.98 59.47
C GLN A 554 53.85 37.88 60.69
N LEU A 555 52.69 37.97 61.36
CA LEU A 555 52.52 38.71 62.60
C LEU A 555 53.46 38.21 63.70
N SER A 556 53.63 36.89 63.86
CA SER A 556 54.57 36.34 64.85
C SER A 556 56.03 36.73 64.55
N SER A 557 56.43 36.71 63.27
CA SER A 557 57.78 37.10 62.84
C SER A 557 58.03 38.60 63.01
N LEU A 558 57.04 39.43 62.70
CA LEU A 558 57.06 40.88 62.91
C LEU A 558 57.15 41.19 64.41
N GLN A 559 56.37 40.50 65.25
CA GLN A 559 56.40 40.66 66.70
C GLN A 559 57.74 40.23 67.31
N LEU A 560 58.32 39.10 66.85
CA LEU A 560 59.67 38.68 67.24
C LEU A 560 60.73 39.71 66.81
N SER A 561 60.60 40.27 65.60
CA SER A 561 61.48 41.34 65.11
C SER A 561 61.31 42.63 65.91
N ALA A 562 60.08 42.95 66.34
CA ALA A 562 59.78 44.13 67.14
C ALA A 562 60.36 44.03 68.55
N ASP A 563 60.32 42.86 69.20
CA ASP A 563 61.00 42.65 70.48
C ASP A 563 62.54 42.62 70.32
N GLN A 564 63.08 42.12 69.21
CA GLN A 564 64.52 42.28 68.90
C GLN A 564 64.90 43.76 68.71
N TRP A 565 64.17 44.51 67.89
CA TRP A 565 64.38 45.94 67.68
C TRP A 565 64.23 46.74 68.97
N LYS A 566 63.27 46.40 69.82
CA LYS A 566 63.06 47.00 71.14
C LYS A 566 64.19 46.66 72.12
N SER A 567 64.74 45.45 72.07
CA SER A 567 65.94 45.09 72.83
C SER A 567 67.18 45.86 72.36
N GLN A 568 67.42 45.93 71.05
CA GLN A 568 68.50 46.73 70.46
C GLN A 568 68.33 48.23 70.75
N LEU A 569 67.11 48.77 70.61
CA LEU A 569 66.78 50.16 70.90
C LEU A 569 66.93 50.47 72.39
N GLN A 570 66.62 49.53 73.28
CA GLN A 570 66.85 49.73 74.72
C GLN A 570 68.34 49.69 75.06
N GLN A 571 69.12 48.78 74.46
CA GLN A 571 70.58 48.75 74.60
C GLN A 571 71.25 50.02 74.01
N SER A 572 70.76 50.51 72.87
CA SER A 572 71.16 51.76 72.23
C SER A 572 70.71 52.98 73.04
N ASN A 573 69.54 52.95 73.66
CA ASN A 573 69.09 54.02 74.56
C ASN A 573 69.88 54.01 75.87
N ASP A 574 70.34 52.86 76.36
CA ASP A 574 71.26 52.75 77.51
C ASP A 574 72.70 53.17 77.18
N SER A 575 73.16 53.07 75.91
CA SER A 575 74.43 53.68 75.47
C SER A 575 74.26 55.17 75.24
N HIS A 576 73.22 55.59 74.50
CA HIS A 576 72.90 56.99 74.29
C HIS A 576 72.50 57.71 75.58
N ALA A 577 72.03 57.06 76.64
CA ALA A 577 71.84 57.67 77.96
C ALA A 577 73.17 58.03 78.64
N LYS A 578 74.23 57.22 78.43
CA LYS A 578 75.59 57.53 78.90
C LYS A 578 76.19 58.64 78.04
N GLU A 579 76.19 58.47 76.72
CA GLU A 579 76.67 59.46 75.76
C GLU A 579 75.91 60.79 75.87
N LYS A 580 74.62 60.80 76.26
CA LYS A 580 73.83 62.01 76.54
C LYS A 580 74.11 62.59 77.93
N GLY A 581 74.59 61.80 78.89
CA GLY A 581 75.24 62.36 80.08
C GLY A 581 76.45 63.20 79.68
N ASP A 582 77.33 62.61 78.86
CA ASP A 582 78.53 63.24 78.34
C ASP A 582 78.22 64.41 77.37
N LEU A 583 77.21 64.28 76.52
CA LEU A 583 76.79 65.33 75.58
C LEU A 583 75.92 66.41 76.22
N ILE A 584 75.18 66.18 77.31
CA ILE A 584 74.55 67.30 78.04
C ILE A 584 75.66 68.18 78.63
N GLN A 585 76.74 67.57 79.12
CA GLN A 585 77.95 68.28 79.57
C GLN A 585 78.59 69.12 78.44
N ALA A 586 78.52 68.66 77.19
CA ALA A 586 79.09 69.36 76.02
C ALA A 586 78.11 70.30 75.27
N LEU A 587 76.80 70.06 75.28
CA LEU A 587 75.80 70.83 74.51
C LEU A 587 75.27 72.03 75.31
N GLN A 588 75.33 71.97 76.65
CA GLN A 588 75.32 73.18 77.49
C GLN A 588 76.43 74.17 77.11
N GLN A 589 77.52 73.69 76.50
CA GLN A 589 78.62 74.51 75.98
C GLN A 589 78.36 75.09 74.57
N LYS A 590 77.36 74.58 73.82
CA LYS A 590 77.15 74.88 72.39
C LYS A 590 75.80 75.46 71.98
N HIS A 591 74.72 75.29 72.76
CA HIS A 591 73.44 75.97 72.46
C HIS A 591 73.57 77.50 72.43
N ALA A 592 74.59 78.06 73.10
CA ALA A 592 74.92 79.48 73.12
C ALA A 592 75.22 80.11 71.74
N GLU A 593 75.44 79.33 70.67
CA GLU A 593 76.06 79.84 69.43
C GLU A 593 75.15 80.09 68.22
N ASN A 594 74.04 79.35 68.03
CA ASN A 594 73.56 79.10 66.64
C ASN A 594 72.32 79.88 66.13
N THR A 595 71.12 79.63 66.66
CA THR A 595 69.87 79.74 65.86
C THR A 595 69.40 81.18 65.57
N GLN A 596 69.98 81.82 64.55
CA GLN A 596 69.65 83.19 64.11
C GLN A 596 69.18 83.29 62.64
N TYR A 597 69.25 82.22 61.83
CA TYR A 597 69.61 82.39 60.42
C TYR A 597 68.57 82.20 59.29
N TYR A 598 67.42 81.55 59.47
CA TYR A 598 66.58 81.14 58.31
C TYR A 598 65.09 81.48 58.38
N GLY A 599 64.70 82.42 57.50
CA GLY A 599 63.38 82.68 56.90
C GLY A 599 63.53 82.87 55.37
N GLU A 600 62.53 83.44 54.67
CA GLU A 600 62.49 83.76 53.21
C GLU A 600 62.66 82.55 52.23
N ILE A 601 61.95 82.29 51.09
CA ILE A 601 60.99 83.00 50.20
C ILE A 601 60.18 81.91 49.39
N GLN A 602 58.85 81.91 49.15
CA GLN A 602 57.92 82.60 48.18
C GLN A 602 57.70 81.89 46.78
N ARG A 603 56.70 82.30 45.95
CA ARG A 603 55.75 81.37 45.23
C ARG A 603 54.85 82.01 44.07
N LEU A 604 54.02 81.23 43.28
CA LEU A 604 52.80 81.57 42.38
C LEU A 604 53.00 81.99 40.85
N GLN A 605 52.08 82.00 39.80
CA GLN A 605 50.70 81.45 39.40
C GLN A 605 50.30 81.59 37.84
N PRO A 606 49.22 80.93 37.26
CA PRO A 606 48.74 80.93 35.80
C PRO A 606 47.18 81.17 35.46
N PHE A 607 46.61 81.22 34.18
CA PHE A 607 45.11 81.04 33.76
C PHE A 607 44.53 81.24 32.24
N GLU A 608 43.33 80.64 31.84
CA GLU A 608 42.05 81.07 31.01
C GLU A 608 41.51 80.71 29.51
N GLN A 609 40.24 81.11 29.03
CA GLN A 609 39.27 80.43 28.01
C GLN A 609 38.18 81.22 27.07
N GLN A 610 37.42 80.55 26.09
CA GLN A 610 35.89 80.60 25.69
C GLN A 610 35.18 81.22 24.35
N VAL A 611 33.95 80.70 23.86
CA VAL A 611 32.68 81.31 23.15
C VAL A 611 32.05 80.82 21.73
N ALA A 612 30.71 80.99 21.36
CA ALA A 612 29.95 80.50 20.11
C ALA A 612 28.51 81.10 19.65
N GLY A 613 27.94 80.81 18.41
CA GLY A 613 26.45 80.65 18.01
C GLY A 613 25.65 81.54 16.94
N LEU A 614 24.71 81.01 16.06
CA LEU A 614 23.50 81.70 15.38
C LEU A 614 22.62 80.92 14.28
N VAL A 615 21.49 81.54 13.79
CA VAL A 615 20.57 81.31 12.58
C VAL A 615 19.28 80.42 12.74
N ARG A 616 18.15 80.74 12.04
CA ARG A 616 16.89 79.94 12.15
C ARG A 616 15.79 79.85 11.02
N GLU A 617 15.29 80.90 10.33
CA GLU A 617 13.87 80.91 9.79
C GLU A 617 13.61 81.21 8.29
N ARG A 618 12.59 80.57 7.64
CA ARG A 618 11.82 81.05 6.44
C ARG A 618 10.55 80.20 6.07
N GLU A 619 9.33 80.71 6.28
CA GLU A 619 8.05 80.13 5.77
C GLU A 619 6.96 81.22 5.51
N LYS A 620 5.88 80.84 4.77
CA LYS A 620 4.60 81.55 4.47
C LYS A 620 4.56 82.50 3.27
N LEU A 621 3.82 82.12 2.20
CA LEU A 621 2.86 82.92 1.40
C LEU A 621 2.30 82.11 0.20
N GLU A 622 1.26 82.65 -0.46
CA GLU A 622 0.62 82.21 -1.74
C GLU A 622 -0.53 81.17 -1.67
N ASP A 623 -1.67 81.59 -1.09
CA ASP A 623 -2.98 80.96 -1.33
C ASP A 623 -4.08 82.04 -1.39
N GLN A 624 -4.41 82.51 -2.61
CA GLN A 624 -5.53 83.43 -2.92
C GLN A 624 -5.64 83.78 -4.42
N LEU A 625 -6.59 83.14 -5.16
CA LEU A 625 -7.52 83.82 -6.09
C LEU A 625 -8.44 82.82 -6.81
N ARG A 626 -9.72 82.83 -6.42
CA ARG A 626 -10.83 82.05 -7.00
C ARG A 626 -11.92 83.04 -7.45
N ARG A 627 -12.69 82.72 -8.51
CA ARG A 627 -13.98 83.33 -8.97
C ARG A 627 -13.92 84.30 -10.17
N VAL A 628 -15.13 84.59 -10.70
CA VAL A 628 -15.55 85.36 -11.90
C VAL A 628 -15.42 84.55 -13.20
N GLN A 629 -16.43 83.87 -13.77
CA GLN A 629 -17.89 84.06 -13.98
C GLN A 629 -18.27 84.64 -15.36
N GLU A 630 -18.97 83.81 -16.15
CA GLU A 630 -20.31 84.02 -16.76
C GLU A 630 -20.61 85.25 -17.67
N LEU A 631 -21.73 85.11 -18.43
CA LEU A 631 -22.49 86.12 -19.20
C LEU A 631 -22.01 86.48 -20.64
N LYS A 632 -22.51 85.74 -21.64
CA LYS A 632 -22.84 86.29 -22.99
C LYS A 632 -23.74 85.41 -23.87
N GLU A 633 -24.97 85.16 -23.42
CA GLU A 633 -26.07 84.73 -24.30
C GLU A 633 -26.64 85.91 -25.14
N LYS A 634 -27.59 85.60 -26.04
CA LYS A 634 -28.63 86.48 -26.64
C LYS A 634 -28.18 87.50 -27.71
N SER A 635 -28.35 87.13 -28.98
CA SER A 635 -28.54 88.06 -30.13
C SER A 635 -29.30 87.42 -31.31
N ASP A 636 -30.43 86.80 -30.99
CA ASP A 636 -31.70 86.72 -31.75
C ASP A 636 -31.73 86.77 -33.30
N MET A 637 -32.10 85.62 -33.89
CA MET A 637 -33.38 85.38 -34.61
C MET A 637 -34.09 86.49 -35.42
N ARG A 638 -34.61 86.08 -36.60
CA ARG A 638 -35.46 86.82 -37.60
C ARG A 638 -34.63 87.82 -38.44
N VAL A 639 -34.96 88.18 -39.69
CA VAL A 639 -36.22 88.30 -40.48
C VAL A 639 -35.92 87.78 -41.91
N ALA A 640 -36.64 86.88 -42.60
CA ALA A 640 -38.08 86.61 -42.84
C ALA A 640 -38.67 87.30 -44.11
N SER A 641 -39.66 86.62 -44.72
CA SER A 641 -40.70 87.11 -45.68
C SER A 641 -40.49 87.02 -47.21
N LEU A 642 -41.54 86.47 -47.86
CA LEU A 642 -42.05 86.65 -49.25
C LEU A 642 -41.19 86.09 -50.42
N LEU A 643 -41.62 85.17 -51.30
CA LEU A 643 -42.96 84.70 -51.78
C LEU A 643 -43.59 85.61 -52.88
N THR A 644 -44.26 84.98 -53.84
CA THR A 644 -45.02 85.48 -55.02
C THR A 644 -44.25 86.09 -56.20
N GLU A 645 -44.19 85.37 -57.34
CA GLU A 645 -44.76 85.84 -58.62
C GLU A 645 -44.88 84.71 -59.68
N GLN A 646 -45.48 85.03 -60.84
CA GLN A 646 -45.65 84.23 -62.08
C GLN A 646 -46.49 82.94 -62.02
N SER A 647 -47.79 83.14 -62.28
CA SER A 647 -48.65 82.20 -63.03
C SER A 647 -49.47 83.00 -64.06
N SER A 648 -49.71 82.48 -65.28
CA SER A 648 -50.85 82.77 -66.19
C SER A 648 -50.58 82.39 -67.67
N GLN A 649 -51.69 82.27 -68.46
CA GLN A 649 -51.77 82.43 -69.94
C GLN A 649 -51.23 81.26 -70.83
N ALA A 650 -51.74 80.92 -72.03
CA ALA A 650 -53.10 80.79 -72.62
C ALA A 650 -52.97 79.93 -73.93
N GLN A 651 -53.90 79.15 -74.51
CA GLN A 651 -55.37 78.91 -74.44
C GLN A 651 -56.29 79.61 -75.48
N ALA A 652 -56.25 79.22 -76.78
CA ALA A 652 -57.39 79.30 -77.76
C ALA A 652 -57.06 78.74 -79.18
N SER A 653 -57.94 77.91 -79.78
CA SER A 653 -58.17 77.69 -81.24
C SER A 653 -58.89 76.34 -81.51
N GLN A 654 -60.11 76.30 -82.10
CA GLN A 654 -60.78 75.00 -82.36
C GLN A 654 -61.89 74.89 -83.45
N GLU A 655 -62.63 75.95 -83.81
CA GLU A 655 -64.00 75.77 -84.37
C GLU A 655 -64.16 75.73 -85.92
N ALA A 656 -63.12 75.96 -86.72
CA ALA A 656 -63.25 76.19 -88.18
C ALA A 656 -63.51 74.93 -89.05
N LEU A 657 -63.72 73.75 -88.46
CA LEU A 657 -63.61 72.44 -89.14
C LEU A 657 -64.93 71.83 -89.65
N GLU A 658 -66.08 72.27 -89.15
CA GLU A 658 -67.29 71.43 -89.13
C GLU A 658 -68.04 71.28 -90.47
N GLN A 659 -67.93 72.25 -91.39
CA GLN A 659 -68.81 72.30 -92.58
C GLN A 659 -68.26 71.60 -93.82
N GLN A 660 -66.94 71.42 -93.92
CA GLN A 660 -66.31 70.63 -94.99
C GLN A 660 -66.81 69.17 -94.96
N ALA A 661 -67.11 68.67 -93.76
CA ALA A 661 -67.51 67.30 -93.48
C ALA A 661 -68.85 66.84 -94.08
N SER A 662 -69.69 67.72 -94.63
CA SER A 662 -71.06 67.35 -95.06
C SER A 662 -71.14 66.52 -96.35
N ILE A 663 -70.47 66.97 -97.41
CA ILE A 663 -70.39 66.26 -98.71
C ILE A 663 -69.22 65.25 -98.71
N GLN A 664 -68.25 65.48 -97.82
CA GLN A 664 -67.31 64.47 -97.37
C GLN A 664 -68.05 63.19 -96.96
N ARG A 665 -69.02 63.24 -96.03
CA ARG A 665 -69.75 62.06 -95.50
C ARG A 665 -70.30 61.07 -96.52
N ASP A 666 -70.78 61.48 -97.69
CA ASP A 666 -71.38 60.54 -98.66
C ASP A 666 -70.35 59.87 -99.58
N LEU A 667 -69.27 60.57 -99.97
CA LEU A 667 -68.12 59.94 -100.61
C LEU A 667 -67.29 59.12 -99.61
N GLU A 668 -67.22 59.60 -98.36
CA GLU A 668 -66.71 58.86 -97.22
C GLU A 668 -67.57 57.63 -96.96
N ARG A 669 -68.90 57.63 -97.14
CA ARG A 669 -69.74 56.44 -96.90
C ARG A 669 -69.49 55.31 -97.90
N LEU A 670 -69.36 55.62 -99.20
CA LEU A 670 -69.04 54.59 -100.21
C LEU A 670 -67.58 54.15 -100.16
N ARG A 671 -66.66 55.05 -99.78
CA ARG A 671 -65.28 54.66 -99.44
C ARG A 671 -65.26 53.84 -98.16
N ALA A 672 -66.04 54.19 -97.15
CA ALA A 672 -66.11 53.52 -95.86
C ALA A 672 -66.71 52.13 -95.97
N HIS A 673 -67.65 51.85 -96.88
CA HIS A 673 -68.10 50.46 -97.08
C HIS A 673 -67.04 49.60 -97.81
N LEU A 674 -66.27 50.17 -98.75
CA LEU A 674 -65.19 49.42 -99.40
C LEU A 674 -63.98 49.26 -98.46
N LEU A 675 -63.64 50.31 -97.72
CA LEU A 675 -62.72 50.27 -96.60
C LEU A 675 -63.21 49.26 -95.57
N GLU A 676 -64.44 49.31 -95.06
CA GLU A 676 -65.00 48.36 -94.08
C GLU A 676 -64.89 46.90 -94.55
N VAL A 677 -65.03 46.61 -95.85
CA VAL A 677 -64.81 45.25 -96.39
C VAL A 677 -63.31 44.91 -96.51
N GLU A 678 -62.45 45.85 -96.91
CA GLU A 678 -60.99 45.64 -96.94
C GLU A 678 -60.37 45.63 -95.52
N GLU A 679 -60.94 46.38 -94.59
CA GLU A 679 -60.66 46.49 -93.15
C GLU A 679 -61.14 45.24 -92.44
N LEU A 680 -62.30 44.66 -92.78
CA LEU A 680 -62.72 43.36 -92.25
C LEU A 680 -61.79 42.23 -92.71
N HIS A 681 -61.43 42.14 -94.00
CA HIS A 681 -60.48 41.10 -94.45
C HIS A 681 -59.05 41.34 -93.94
N THR A 682 -58.61 42.60 -93.78
CA THR A 682 -57.32 42.90 -93.14
C THR A 682 -57.36 42.73 -91.64
N GLN A 683 -58.51 42.93 -90.98
CA GLN A 683 -58.74 42.63 -89.56
C GLN A 683 -58.73 41.11 -89.34
N GLU A 684 -59.48 40.32 -90.11
CA GLU A 684 -59.46 38.85 -90.03
C GLU A 684 -58.03 38.29 -90.24
N THR A 685 -57.28 38.82 -91.21
CA THR A 685 -55.89 38.37 -91.42
C THR A 685 -54.91 38.91 -90.37
N VAL A 686 -55.13 40.10 -89.81
CA VAL A 686 -54.37 40.61 -88.64
C VAL A 686 -54.72 39.86 -87.36
N GLU A 687 -55.97 39.43 -87.17
CA GLU A 687 -56.43 38.63 -86.04
C GLU A 687 -55.87 37.22 -86.12
N LEU A 688 -55.92 36.56 -87.28
CA LEU A 688 -55.23 35.27 -87.51
C LEU A 688 -53.71 35.40 -87.32
N GLN A 689 -53.08 36.46 -87.83
CA GLN A 689 -51.65 36.72 -87.61
C GLN A 689 -51.35 36.97 -86.12
N ARG A 690 -52.23 37.70 -85.41
CA ARG A 690 -52.15 37.98 -83.97
C ARG A 690 -52.34 36.72 -83.14
N GLU A 691 -53.26 35.81 -83.47
CA GLU A 691 -53.41 34.51 -82.82
C GLU A 691 -52.20 33.60 -83.07
N LEU A 692 -51.63 33.65 -84.27
CA LEU A 692 -50.45 32.88 -84.65
C LEU A 692 -49.18 33.40 -83.95
N ASP A 693 -49.01 34.72 -83.81
CA ASP A 693 -47.91 35.31 -83.05
C ASP A 693 -48.14 35.25 -81.53
N GLU A 694 -49.39 35.27 -81.04
CA GLU A 694 -49.71 34.89 -79.67
C GLU A 694 -49.36 33.41 -79.40
N SER A 695 -49.61 32.52 -80.36
CA SER A 695 -49.26 31.10 -80.23
C SER A 695 -47.74 30.89 -80.26
N ARG A 696 -47.01 31.62 -81.10
CA ARG A 696 -45.54 31.63 -81.12
C ARG A 696 -44.93 32.20 -79.84
N THR A 697 -45.49 33.28 -79.30
CA THR A 697 -45.01 33.86 -78.03
C THR A 697 -45.31 32.94 -76.85
N LYS A 698 -46.51 32.32 -76.79
CA LYS A 698 -46.82 31.25 -75.82
C LYS A 698 -45.84 30.08 -75.94
N GLN A 699 -45.54 29.61 -77.16
CA GLN A 699 -44.54 28.56 -77.41
C GLN A 699 -43.12 28.96 -76.98
N SER A 700 -42.70 30.21 -77.25
CA SER A 700 -41.39 30.73 -76.84
C SER A 700 -41.28 30.92 -75.32
N VAL A 701 -42.36 31.30 -74.63
CA VAL A 701 -42.41 31.37 -73.16
C VAL A 701 -42.29 29.97 -72.57
N LEU A 702 -43.06 28.99 -73.06
CA LEU A 702 -42.97 27.61 -72.61
C LEU A 702 -41.57 27.00 -72.86
N GLN A 703 -40.94 27.26 -74.01
CA GLN A 703 -39.56 26.84 -74.25
C GLN A 703 -38.57 27.50 -73.28
N HIS A 704 -38.76 28.79 -72.97
CA HIS A 704 -37.94 29.52 -72.01
C HIS A 704 -38.15 28.99 -70.57
N GLU A 705 -39.36 28.61 -70.18
CA GLU A 705 -39.68 27.97 -68.89
C GLU A 705 -39.13 26.54 -68.79
N VAL A 706 -39.16 25.76 -69.88
CA VAL A 706 -38.50 24.45 -69.96
C VAL A 706 -36.97 24.59 -69.87
N SER A 707 -36.36 25.56 -70.56
CA SER A 707 -34.91 25.80 -70.44
C SER A 707 -34.51 26.28 -69.04
N LYS A 708 -35.34 27.12 -68.39
CA LYS A 708 -35.16 27.55 -66.99
C LYS A 708 -35.30 26.39 -66.01
N SER A 709 -36.33 25.55 -66.14
CA SER A 709 -36.53 24.41 -65.25
C SER A 709 -35.46 23.33 -65.44
N SER A 710 -35.02 23.07 -66.68
CA SER A 710 -33.85 22.22 -66.96
C SER A 710 -32.56 22.78 -66.33
N THR A 711 -32.34 24.09 -66.42
CA THR A 711 -31.18 24.75 -65.80
C THR A 711 -31.27 24.72 -64.27
N ALA A 712 -32.47 24.95 -63.71
CA ALA A 712 -32.72 24.88 -62.28
C ALA A 712 -32.49 23.45 -61.74
N TYR A 713 -33.02 22.44 -62.42
CA TYR A 713 -32.82 21.02 -62.10
C TYR A 713 -31.33 20.64 -62.17
N THR A 714 -30.64 21.03 -63.24
CA THR A 714 -29.18 20.82 -63.38
C THR A 714 -28.43 21.48 -62.22
N SER A 715 -28.77 22.72 -61.86
CA SER A 715 -28.15 23.42 -60.73
C SER A 715 -28.46 22.76 -59.37
N ALA A 716 -29.65 22.17 -59.20
CA ALA A 716 -30.04 21.46 -58.00
C ALA A 716 -29.33 20.11 -57.89
N SER A 717 -29.20 19.39 -59.00
CA SER A 717 -28.42 18.15 -59.10
C SER A 717 -26.94 18.40 -58.79
N ILE A 718 -26.33 19.46 -59.33
CA ILE A 718 -24.94 19.85 -59.01
C ILE A 718 -24.80 20.17 -57.53
N ARG A 719 -25.70 20.97 -56.93
CA ARG A 719 -25.66 21.29 -55.49
C ARG A 719 -25.84 20.04 -54.61
N ALA A 720 -26.75 19.13 -54.98
CA ALA A 720 -26.96 17.88 -54.27
C ALA A 720 -25.74 16.94 -54.37
N ASN A 721 -25.08 16.89 -55.53
CA ASN A 721 -23.85 16.11 -55.72
C ASN A 721 -22.68 16.70 -54.92
N GLN A 722 -22.53 18.03 -54.92
CA GLN A 722 -21.56 18.73 -54.06
C GLN A 722 -21.82 18.48 -52.57
N GLN A 723 -23.08 18.45 -52.15
CA GLN A 723 -23.44 18.09 -50.77
C GLN A 723 -23.09 16.62 -50.46
N ALA A 724 -23.36 15.68 -51.38
CA ALA A 724 -22.95 14.29 -51.24
C ALA A 724 -21.40 14.14 -51.16
N GLU A 725 -20.65 14.85 -52.00
CA GLU A 725 -19.19 14.89 -51.98
C GLU A 725 -18.64 15.45 -50.66
N THR A 726 -19.22 16.54 -50.13
CA THR A 726 -18.79 17.08 -48.82
C THR A 726 -19.14 16.15 -47.65
N LEU A 727 -20.29 15.49 -47.67
CA LEU A 727 -20.66 14.48 -46.66
C LEU A 727 -19.77 13.23 -46.76
N GLN A 728 -19.41 12.81 -47.97
CA GLN A 728 -18.48 11.69 -48.19
C GLN A 728 -17.05 12.04 -47.71
N ALA A 729 -16.59 13.27 -47.93
CA ALA A 729 -15.33 13.76 -47.40
C ALA A 729 -15.33 13.86 -45.86
N GLN A 730 -16.43 14.32 -45.26
CA GLN A 730 -16.61 14.31 -43.80
C GLN A 730 -16.62 12.89 -43.23
N HIS A 731 -17.32 11.94 -43.87
CA HIS A 731 -17.30 10.54 -43.48
C HIS A 731 -15.90 9.93 -43.58
N ALA A 732 -15.15 10.23 -44.65
CA ALA A 732 -13.76 9.77 -44.80
C ALA A 732 -12.85 10.33 -43.69
N LEU A 733 -12.99 11.60 -43.33
CA LEU A 733 -12.25 12.23 -42.23
C LEU A 733 -12.62 11.62 -40.86
N LEU A 734 -13.91 11.40 -40.58
CA LEU A 734 -14.37 10.74 -39.35
C LEU A 734 -13.89 9.29 -39.27
N GLN A 735 -13.85 8.59 -40.41
CA GLN A 735 -13.31 7.23 -40.49
C GLN A 735 -11.80 7.21 -40.22
N GLN A 736 -11.04 8.15 -40.79
CA GLN A 736 -9.62 8.30 -40.46
C GLN A 736 -9.42 8.62 -38.97
N GLN A 737 -10.20 9.55 -38.41
CA GLN A 737 -10.12 9.89 -36.98
C GLN A 737 -10.45 8.71 -36.07
N ARG A 738 -11.43 7.87 -36.44
CA ARG A 738 -11.72 6.59 -35.76
C ARG A 738 -10.50 5.67 -35.82
N ASP A 739 -9.89 5.51 -37.00
CA ASP A 739 -8.79 4.56 -37.19
C ASP A 739 -7.50 5.05 -36.49
N ASP A 740 -7.24 6.36 -36.47
CA ASP A 740 -6.19 7.01 -35.67
C ASP A 740 -6.44 6.87 -34.16
N LEU A 741 -7.70 6.92 -33.69
CA LEU A 741 -8.06 6.71 -32.30
C LEU A 741 -7.94 5.24 -31.87
N LEU A 742 -8.33 4.29 -32.73
CA LEU A 742 -8.13 2.85 -32.51
C LEU A 742 -6.65 2.50 -32.46
N ALA A 743 -5.82 3.09 -33.33
CA ALA A 743 -4.37 2.93 -33.28
C ALA A 743 -3.76 3.50 -31.99
N LYS A 744 -4.26 4.63 -31.50
CA LYS A 744 -3.84 5.19 -30.20
C LYS A 744 -4.30 4.35 -29.01
N LEU A 745 -5.52 3.82 -29.03
CA LEU A 745 -6.05 2.92 -28.01
C LEU A 745 -5.20 1.66 -27.91
N GLY A 746 -4.94 0.99 -29.04
CA GLY A 746 -4.04 -0.17 -29.09
C GLY A 746 -2.64 0.14 -28.56
N GLN A 747 -2.08 1.33 -28.84
CA GLN A 747 -0.81 1.77 -28.26
C GLN A 747 -0.87 2.10 -26.76
N CYS A 748 -2.04 2.38 -26.19
CA CYS A 748 -2.23 2.53 -24.74
C CYS A 748 -2.34 1.16 -24.08
N GLU A 749 -3.16 0.26 -24.63
CA GLU A 749 -3.26 -1.15 -24.22
C GLU A 749 -1.88 -1.83 -24.23
N ASP A 750 -1.06 -1.59 -25.28
CA ASP A 750 0.31 -2.07 -25.39
C ASP A 750 1.25 -1.52 -24.29
N ARG A 751 0.99 -0.30 -23.79
CA ARG A 751 1.75 0.31 -22.69
C ARG A 751 1.29 -0.23 -21.35
N GLU A 752 -0.02 -0.37 -21.13
CA GLU A 752 -0.60 -0.98 -19.93
C GLU A 752 -0.16 -2.44 -19.78
N MET A 753 -0.17 -3.24 -20.85
CA MET A 753 0.34 -4.62 -20.84
C MET A 753 1.84 -4.69 -20.50
N LYS A 754 2.65 -3.75 -20.97
CA LYS A 754 4.08 -3.64 -20.61
C LYS A 754 4.28 -3.21 -19.16
N GLN A 755 3.48 -2.26 -18.66
CA GLN A 755 3.49 -1.84 -17.25
C GLN A 755 3.01 -2.97 -16.33
N GLN A 756 1.96 -3.70 -16.69
CA GLN A 756 1.46 -4.84 -15.94
C GLN A 756 2.50 -5.97 -15.87
N ALA A 757 3.16 -6.29 -16.98
CA ALA A 757 4.28 -7.24 -16.98
C ALA A 757 5.46 -6.77 -16.11
N ALA A 758 5.78 -5.47 -16.12
CA ALA A 758 6.79 -4.90 -15.25
C ALA A 758 6.39 -4.96 -13.76
N LEU A 759 5.12 -4.70 -13.43
CA LEU A 759 4.58 -4.84 -12.07
C LEU A 759 4.62 -6.28 -11.60
N THR A 760 4.23 -7.26 -12.43
CA THR A 760 4.34 -8.69 -12.09
C THR A 760 5.80 -9.13 -11.90
N ASN A 761 6.73 -8.66 -12.74
CA ASN A 761 8.16 -8.92 -12.56
C ASN A 761 8.70 -8.32 -11.25
N LEU A 762 8.28 -7.09 -10.89
CA LEU A 762 8.64 -6.45 -9.63
C LEU A 762 8.00 -7.15 -8.42
N GLN A 763 6.76 -7.63 -8.53
CA GLN A 763 6.10 -8.44 -7.51
C GLN A 763 6.87 -9.76 -7.27
N CYS A 764 7.22 -10.49 -8.33
CA CYS A 764 8.02 -11.72 -8.20
C CYS A 764 9.42 -11.45 -7.63
N ALA A 765 10.06 -10.33 -7.99
CA ALA A 765 11.35 -9.93 -7.45
C ALA A 765 11.28 -9.52 -5.96
N LEU A 766 10.20 -8.85 -5.56
CA LEU A 766 9.92 -8.51 -4.15
C LEU A 766 9.59 -9.75 -3.33
N GLU A 767 8.76 -10.66 -3.85
CA GLU A 767 8.45 -11.95 -3.22
C GLU A 767 9.72 -12.80 -3.06
N GLN A 768 10.56 -12.88 -4.10
CA GLN A 768 11.86 -13.55 -3.99
C GLN A 768 12.75 -12.87 -2.93
N PHE A 769 12.86 -11.54 -2.92
CA PHE A 769 13.68 -10.83 -1.93
C PHE A 769 13.15 -11.01 -0.49
N GLN A 770 11.82 -11.07 -0.31
CA GLN A 770 11.19 -11.38 0.98
C GLN A 770 11.50 -12.81 1.42
N ASN A 771 11.32 -13.80 0.54
CA ASN A 771 11.66 -15.20 0.80
C ASN A 771 13.14 -15.41 1.12
N ASP A 772 14.05 -14.79 0.35
CA ASP A 772 15.50 -14.82 0.59
C ASP A 772 15.85 -14.17 1.94
N LYS A 773 15.17 -13.07 2.32
CA LYS A 773 15.35 -12.40 3.62
C LYS A 773 14.79 -13.21 4.79
N GLU A 774 13.64 -13.84 4.64
CA GLU A 774 13.07 -14.72 5.65
C GLU A 774 13.96 -15.96 5.85
N HIS A 775 14.51 -16.53 4.77
CA HIS A 775 15.48 -17.62 4.86
C HIS A 775 16.82 -17.21 5.50
N ASP A 776 17.33 -16.01 5.22
CA ASP A 776 18.48 -15.42 5.94
C ASP A 776 18.19 -15.30 7.45
N ILE A 777 16.99 -14.82 7.82
CA ILE A 777 16.54 -14.67 9.21
C ILE A 777 16.37 -16.04 9.89
N GLU A 778 15.81 -17.04 9.21
CA GLU A 778 15.75 -18.42 9.69
C GLU A 778 17.16 -18.97 9.95
N MET A 779 18.08 -18.83 8.99
CA MET A 779 19.45 -19.30 9.13
C MET A 779 20.18 -18.61 10.28
N ALA A 780 20.04 -17.30 10.44
CA ALA A 780 20.60 -16.55 11.56
C ALA A 780 19.99 -17.02 12.90
N THR A 781 18.67 -17.15 12.96
CA THR A 781 17.95 -17.64 14.15
C THR A 781 18.38 -19.07 14.51
N GLN A 782 18.59 -19.95 13.53
CA GLN A 782 19.10 -21.28 13.77
C GLN A 782 20.58 -21.29 14.24
N ARG A 783 21.43 -20.35 13.79
CA ARG A 783 22.80 -20.20 14.31
C ARG A 783 22.76 -19.76 15.77
N ILE A 784 22.03 -18.70 16.08
CA ILE A 784 21.85 -18.19 17.45
C ILE A 784 21.28 -19.28 18.38
N ARG A 785 20.31 -20.09 17.92
CA ARG A 785 19.79 -21.23 18.70
C ARG A 785 20.85 -22.31 18.96
N ARG A 786 21.72 -22.63 17.99
CA ARG A 786 22.83 -23.59 18.16
C ARG A 786 23.91 -23.06 19.11
N GLU A 787 24.24 -21.77 19.00
CA GLU A 787 25.18 -21.10 19.89
C GLU A 787 24.64 -21.03 21.33
N MET A 788 23.37 -20.65 21.50
CA MET A 788 22.68 -20.68 22.79
C MET A 788 22.66 -22.09 23.40
N GLN A 789 22.34 -23.12 22.61
CA GLN A 789 22.40 -24.51 23.09
C GLN A 789 23.81 -24.90 23.53
N ALA A 790 24.84 -24.59 22.73
CA ALA A 790 26.24 -24.87 23.10
C ALA A 790 26.69 -24.09 24.35
N HIS A 791 26.11 -22.92 24.64
CA HIS A 791 26.32 -22.20 25.89
C HIS A 791 25.61 -22.89 27.08
N VAL A 792 24.39 -23.40 26.90
CA VAL A 792 23.68 -24.21 27.91
C VAL A 792 24.41 -25.52 28.19
N ASP A 793 24.76 -26.29 27.17
CA ASP A 793 25.51 -27.55 27.28
C ASP A 793 26.85 -27.34 28.03
N ARG A 794 27.48 -26.18 27.84
CA ARG A 794 28.72 -25.80 28.53
C ARG A 794 28.48 -25.29 29.96
N GLN A 795 27.35 -24.65 30.23
CA GLN A 795 26.93 -24.30 31.59
C GLN A 795 26.67 -25.58 32.39
N ASP A 796 25.98 -26.55 31.82
CA ASP A 796 25.68 -27.85 32.44
C ASP A 796 26.97 -28.64 32.72
N GLN A 797 27.94 -28.63 31.79
CA GLN A 797 29.29 -29.18 32.01
C GLN A 797 30.00 -28.49 33.19
N LEU A 798 30.00 -27.15 33.26
CA LEU A 798 30.61 -26.40 34.36
C LEU A 798 29.87 -26.61 35.70
N GLN A 799 28.56 -26.83 35.68
CA GLN A 799 27.79 -27.21 36.88
C GLN A 799 28.19 -28.62 37.35
N ALA A 800 28.28 -29.60 36.45
CA ALA A 800 28.75 -30.95 36.78
C ALA A 800 30.20 -30.96 37.29
N GLU A 801 31.09 -30.12 36.73
CA GLU A 801 32.45 -29.91 37.25
C GLU A 801 32.42 -29.28 38.66
N MET A 802 31.58 -28.28 38.91
CA MET A 802 31.41 -27.70 40.25
C MET A 802 30.85 -28.70 41.26
N GLU A 803 29.87 -29.53 40.87
CA GLU A 803 29.31 -30.58 41.74
C GLU A 803 30.36 -31.66 42.05
N ALA A 804 31.12 -32.12 41.06
CA ALA A 804 32.22 -33.06 41.26
C ALA A 804 33.32 -32.48 42.17
N MET A 805 33.68 -31.21 42.00
CA MET A 805 34.64 -30.51 42.87
C MET A 805 34.10 -30.29 44.28
N GLN A 806 32.80 -30.00 44.44
CA GLN A 806 32.14 -29.94 45.75
C GLN A 806 32.12 -31.31 46.43
N GLN A 807 31.87 -32.40 45.69
CA GLN A 807 31.93 -33.75 46.21
C GLN A 807 33.36 -34.12 46.65
N GLN A 808 34.38 -33.87 45.82
CA GLN A 808 35.79 -34.07 46.21
C GLN A 808 36.16 -33.25 47.45
N LEU A 809 35.68 -32.01 47.55
CA LEU A 809 35.90 -31.16 48.72
C LEU A 809 35.16 -31.68 49.97
N ALA A 810 33.96 -32.26 49.80
CA ALA A 810 33.22 -32.91 50.88
C ALA A 810 33.91 -34.22 51.34
N GLU A 811 34.40 -35.03 50.41
CA GLU A 811 35.18 -36.25 50.67
C GLU A 811 36.51 -35.93 51.35
N ALA A 812 37.25 -34.94 50.86
CA ALA A 812 38.48 -34.45 51.50
C ALA A 812 38.20 -33.92 52.92
N ASN A 813 37.09 -33.23 53.15
CA ASN A 813 36.66 -32.79 54.48
C ASN A 813 36.17 -33.95 55.38
N GLN A 814 35.69 -35.06 54.83
CA GLN A 814 35.40 -36.28 55.58
C GLN A 814 36.70 -37.00 55.95
N GLY A 815 37.64 -37.11 55.01
CA GLY A 815 38.99 -37.62 55.22
C GLY A 815 39.76 -36.83 56.27
N LEU A 816 39.69 -35.49 56.24
CA LEU A 816 40.31 -34.61 57.25
C LEU A 816 39.70 -34.84 58.64
N ARG A 817 38.37 -35.01 58.75
CA ARG A 817 37.71 -35.35 60.02
C ARG A 817 38.03 -36.77 60.50
N ALA A 818 38.26 -37.72 59.59
CA ALA A 818 38.76 -39.05 59.93
C ALA A 818 40.21 -39.00 60.42
N ALA A 819 41.07 -38.22 59.75
CA ALA A 819 42.46 -38.00 60.16
C ALA A 819 42.56 -37.27 61.52
N ALA A 820 41.68 -36.31 61.80
CA ALA A 820 41.57 -35.68 63.11
C ALA A 820 41.23 -36.70 64.19
N ARG A 821 40.16 -37.51 64.00
CA ARG A 821 39.81 -38.61 64.93
C ARG A 821 40.92 -39.63 65.14
N LEU A 822 41.68 -39.96 64.08
CA LEU A 822 42.84 -40.84 64.19
C LEU A 822 44.00 -40.18 64.93
N SER A 823 44.17 -38.86 64.83
CA SER A 823 45.12 -38.09 65.63
C SER A 823 44.70 -38.06 67.10
N ASP A 824 43.43 -37.83 67.41
CA ASP A 824 42.88 -37.88 68.77
C ASP A 824 43.10 -39.27 69.41
N GLN A 825 42.84 -40.34 68.64
CA GLN A 825 43.09 -41.73 69.07
C GLN A 825 44.58 -42.04 69.24
N LEU A 826 45.44 -41.51 68.36
CA LEU A 826 46.88 -41.66 68.45
C LEU A 826 47.44 -40.90 69.65
N GLU A 827 46.94 -39.70 69.96
CA GLU A 827 47.35 -38.94 71.14
C GLU A 827 46.91 -39.64 72.42
N ALA A 828 45.66 -40.12 72.52
CA ALA A 828 45.21 -40.96 73.63
C ALA A 828 46.04 -42.25 73.77
N GLY A 829 46.46 -42.84 72.64
CA GLY A 829 47.42 -43.95 72.59
C GLY A 829 48.80 -43.58 73.11
N GLN A 830 49.32 -42.40 72.78
CA GLN A 830 50.61 -41.90 73.27
C GLN A 830 50.55 -41.53 74.76
N GLN A 831 49.47 -40.92 75.22
CA GLN A 831 49.23 -40.62 76.64
C GLN A 831 49.15 -41.90 77.48
N THR A 832 48.42 -42.93 77.01
CA THR A 832 48.38 -44.23 77.70
C THR A 832 49.72 -44.97 77.65
N ILE A 833 50.48 -44.89 76.55
CA ILE A 833 51.86 -45.38 76.48
C ILE A 833 52.80 -44.62 77.44
N ALA A 834 52.60 -43.33 77.66
CA ALA A 834 53.37 -42.55 78.63
C ALA A 834 53.06 -43.00 80.06
N VAL A 835 51.77 -43.08 80.44
CA VAL A 835 51.36 -43.58 81.78
C VAL A 835 51.88 -45.00 82.04
N LEU A 836 51.81 -45.90 81.05
CA LEU A 836 52.36 -47.25 81.18
C LEU A 836 53.89 -47.28 81.25
N ARG A 837 54.60 -46.28 80.70
CA ARG A 837 56.05 -46.13 80.89
C ARG A 837 56.37 -45.64 82.30
N ASP A 838 55.64 -44.64 82.79
CA ASP A 838 55.80 -44.10 84.14
C ASP A 838 55.49 -45.17 85.20
N GLU A 839 54.47 -46.00 84.97
CA GLU A 839 54.16 -47.16 85.81
C GLU A 839 55.26 -48.24 85.74
N VAL A 840 55.81 -48.53 84.56
CA VAL A 840 56.96 -49.44 84.42
C VAL A 840 58.23 -48.87 85.06
N GLU A 841 58.47 -47.57 85.00
CA GLU A 841 59.59 -46.89 85.69
C GLU A 841 59.41 -46.99 87.20
N SER A 842 58.21 -46.69 87.72
CA SER A 842 57.87 -46.83 89.14
C SER A 842 57.94 -48.28 89.64
N LEU A 843 57.54 -49.25 88.82
CA LEU A 843 57.70 -50.68 89.12
C LEU A 843 59.17 -51.12 89.13
N LYS A 844 60.03 -50.56 88.26
CA LYS A 844 61.49 -50.76 88.37
C LYS A 844 62.03 -50.15 89.65
N GLU A 845 61.73 -48.88 89.94
CA GLU A 845 62.20 -48.22 91.19
C GLU A 845 61.76 -48.99 92.44
N ALA A 846 60.54 -49.54 92.45
CA ALA A 846 60.04 -50.39 93.51
C ALA A 846 60.78 -51.74 93.58
N ASN A 847 61.12 -52.33 92.44
CA ASN A 847 61.89 -53.57 92.37
C ASN A 847 63.36 -53.36 92.77
N ASP A 848 64.01 -52.28 92.35
CA ASP A 848 65.36 -51.87 92.77
C ASP A 848 65.41 -51.62 94.28
N GLN A 849 64.37 -50.99 94.85
CA GLN A 849 64.22 -50.85 96.31
C GLN A 849 64.00 -52.20 97.02
N LEU A 850 63.30 -53.15 96.39
CA LEU A 850 63.17 -54.51 96.92
C LEU A 850 64.49 -55.30 96.83
N GLU A 851 65.26 -55.17 95.75
CA GLU A 851 66.60 -55.74 95.63
C GLU A 851 67.59 -55.12 96.63
N GLN A 852 67.50 -53.81 96.89
CA GLN A 852 68.30 -53.16 97.93
C GLN A 852 67.92 -53.65 99.34
N ARG A 853 66.63 -53.90 99.60
CA ARG A 853 66.14 -54.53 100.84
C ARG A 853 66.53 -56.01 100.94
N LEU A 854 66.56 -56.74 99.82
CA LEU A 854 66.98 -58.13 99.76
C LEU A 854 68.47 -58.24 100.08
N ASN A 855 69.34 -57.51 99.36
CA ASN A 855 70.78 -57.48 99.59
C ASN A 855 71.13 -57.09 101.04
N SER A 856 70.47 -56.07 101.60
CA SER A 856 70.69 -55.67 103.00
C SER A 856 70.20 -56.72 104.01
N SER A 857 69.12 -57.46 103.71
CA SER A 857 68.68 -58.59 104.54
C SER A 857 69.61 -59.80 104.43
N GLU A 858 70.01 -60.18 103.22
CA GLU A 858 70.87 -61.32 102.90
C GLU A 858 72.26 -61.18 103.54
N SER A 859 72.84 -59.97 103.46
CA SER A 859 74.11 -59.63 104.13
C SER A 859 74.10 -59.82 105.65
N SER A 860 72.91 -59.97 106.28
CA SER A 860 72.76 -60.11 107.73
C SER A 860 72.61 -61.55 108.23
N GLN A 861 72.38 -62.54 107.35
CA GLN A 861 72.03 -63.91 107.74
C GLN A 861 73.07 -65.00 107.36
N THR A 862 73.77 -64.87 106.23
CA THR A 862 74.63 -65.94 105.67
C THR A 862 75.70 -66.44 106.66
N ASP A 863 76.53 -65.53 107.18
CA ASP A 863 77.76 -65.83 107.92
C ASP A 863 77.58 -66.61 109.26
N LYS A 864 76.33 -66.77 109.74
CA LYS A 864 76.01 -67.40 111.03
C LYS A 864 75.34 -68.78 110.92
N ILE A 865 74.65 -69.08 109.82
CA ILE A 865 73.79 -70.27 109.74
C ILE A 865 74.63 -71.52 109.47
N ASP A 866 75.42 -71.53 108.40
CA ASP A 866 76.11 -72.72 107.88
C ASP A 866 77.00 -73.42 108.92
N LYS A 867 77.76 -72.62 109.68
CA LYS A 867 78.69 -73.11 110.71
C LYS A 867 77.98 -73.79 111.88
N SER A 868 76.71 -73.46 112.13
CA SER A 868 75.86 -74.12 113.13
C SER A 868 75.17 -75.36 112.56
N LEU A 869 74.73 -75.31 111.30
CA LEU A 869 74.00 -76.37 110.62
C LEU A 869 74.91 -77.60 110.38
N ILE A 870 76.08 -77.39 109.76
CA ILE A 870 77.07 -78.44 109.46
C ILE A 870 77.50 -79.17 110.75
N LYS A 871 77.76 -78.42 111.82
CA LYS A 871 78.14 -78.98 113.13
C LYS A 871 77.03 -79.87 113.72
N SER A 872 75.77 -79.51 113.49
CA SER A 872 74.61 -80.24 114.00
C SER A 872 74.36 -81.53 113.24
N LEU A 873 74.43 -81.52 111.89
CA LEU A 873 74.27 -82.75 111.09
C LEU A 873 75.40 -83.77 111.35
N LEU A 874 76.65 -83.31 111.49
CA LEU A 874 77.79 -84.21 111.76
C LEU A 874 77.64 -84.96 113.09
N ILE A 875 77.16 -84.27 114.14
CA ILE A 875 76.89 -84.89 115.45
C ILE A 875 75.75 -85.92 115.33
N GLY A 876 74.66 -85.59 114.61
CA GLY A 876 73.55 -86.51 114.40
C GLY A 876 73.94 -87.83 113.73
N TYR A 877 74.85 -87.78 112.74
CA TYR A 877 75.34 -88.98 112.04
C TYR A 877 76.16 -89.92 112.93
N VAL A 878 77.03 -89.35 113.80
CA VAL A 878 77.92 -90.14 114.67
C VAL A 878 77.19 -90.76 115.86
N VAL A 879 76.16 -90.09 116.38
CA VAL A 879 75.46 -90.51 117.62
C VAL A 879 74.37 -91.56 117.37
N SER A 880 73.73 -91.64 116.19
CA SER A 880 72.72 -92.70 115.96
C SER A 880 73.35 -94.08 115.87
N GLY A 881 72.80 -95.02 116.65
CA GLY A 881 73.17 -96.44 116.63
C GLY A 881 72.34 -97.29 115.66
N HIS A 882 71.33 -96.74 114.99
CA HIS A 882 70.42 -97.48 114.11
C HIS A 882 70.71 -97.27 112.62
N ALA A 883 70.50 -98.33 111.82
CA ALA A 883 70.86 -98.32 110.40
C ALA A 883 69.91 -97.48 109.52
N GLY A 884 68.65 -97.28 109.94
CA GLY A 884 67.66 -96.49 109.21
C GLY A 884 68.00 -94.99 109.23
N ASP A 885 68.14 -94.41 110.41
CA ASP A 885 68.38 -92.96 110.58
C ASP A 885 69.61 -92.48 109.82
N LYS A 886 70.68 -93.31 109.79
CA LYS A 886 71.91 -92.99 109.03
C LYS A 886 71.63 -92.75 107.56
N GLN A 887 70.72 -93.50 106.94
CA GLN A 887 70.32 -93.32 105.54
C GLN A 887 69.44 -92.08 105.32
N GLN A 888 68.82 -91.56 106.37
CA GLN A 888 67.96 -90.38 106.31
C GLN A 888 68.76 -89.10 106.59
N VAL A 889 69.71 -89.16 107.53
CA VAL A 889 70.74 -88.11 107.74
C VAL A 889 71.66 -88.01 106.52
N LEU A 890 72.10 -89.12 105.92
CA LEU A 890 72.88 -89.10 104.67
C LEU A 890 72.12 -88.46 103.51
N ARG A 891 70.78 -88.60 103.45
CA ARG A 891 69.94 -87.91 102.44
C ARG A 891 69.96 -86.40 102.60
N LEU A 892 69.86 -85.92 103.85
CA LEU A 892 69.92 -84.50 104.19
C LEU A 892 71.33 -83.92 103.99
N ILE A 893 72.39 -84.68 104.31
CA ILE A 893 73.77 -84.31 103.98
C ILE A 893 73.94 -84.20 102.45
N SER A 894 73.42 -85.18 101.70
CA SER A 894 73.48 -85.21 100.23
C SER A 894 72.76 -84.04 99.54
N SER A 895 71.70 -83.48 100.15
CA SER A 895 70.93 -82.35 99.62
C SER A 895 71.34 -80.98 100.17
N VAL A 896 72.33 -80.92 101.07
CA VAL A 896 72.90 -79.69 101.65
C VAL A 896 74.36 -79.48 101.20
N LEU A 897 74.97 -80.49 100.58
CA LEU A 897 76.31 -80.47 100.00
C LEU A 897 76.33 -80.83 98.50
N ASP A 898 75.15 -80.80 97.84
CA ASP A 898 74.95 -81.04 96.39
C ASP A 898 75.76 -82.21 95.81
N PHE A 899 75.66 -83.40 96.45
CA PHE A 899 76.30 -84.61 95.92
C PHE A 899 75.77 -84.96 94.53
N THR A 900 76.67 -85.25 93.60
CA THR A 900 76.32 -85.58 92.22
C THR A 900 75.59 -86.91 92.13
N ALA A 901 74.89 -87.16 91.01
CA ALA A 901 74.04 -88.34 90.85
C ALA A 901 74.79 -89.68 91.08
N GLN A 902 76.07 -89.78 90.69
CA GLN A 902 76.88 -90.99 90.93
C GLN A 902 77.30 -91.19 92.40
N GLU A 903 77.27 -90.13 93.20
CA GLU A 903 77.61 -90.17 94.63
C GLU A 903 76.37 -90.48 95.44
N SER A 904 75.23 -89.89 95.10
CA SER A 904 73.93 -90.23 95.70
C SER A 904 73.44 -91.64 95.31
N ASP A 905 73.76 -92.17 94.12
CA ASP A 905 73.51 -93.58 93.77
C ASP A 905 74.39 -94.57 94.57
N LYS A 906 75.63 -94.20 94.90
CA LYS A 906 76.47 -95.00 95.83
C LYS A 906 75.94 -95.00 97.27
N VAL A 907 75.09 -94.05 97.61
CA VAL A 907 74.45 -93.91 98.93
C VAL A 907 72.99 -94.43 98.92
N GLY A 908 72.35 -94.56 97.75
CA GLY A 908 71.21 -95.45 97.49
C GLY A 908 69.80 -94.87 97.74
N LEU A 909 69.54 -93.61 97.36
CA LEU A 909 68.41 -92.83 97.93
C LEU A 909 67.28 -92.34 96.97
N ASN A 910 66.90 -93.19 96.01
CA ASN A 910 65.49 -93.52 95.64
C ASN A 910 64.52 -92.49 94.98
N LYS A 911 64.34 -92.64 93.65
CA LYS A 911 63.08 -92.97 92.88
C LYS A 911 61.81 -92.07 92.95
N GLN A 912 61.21 -91.76 91.78
CA GLN A 912 60.03 -90.88 91.56
C GLN A 912 58.67 -91.62 91.41
N GLN A 913 57.52 -90.97 91.71
CA GLN A 913 56.30 -90.91 90.83
C GLN A 913 55.08 -90.09 91.37
N SER A 914 54.24 -89.64 90.41
CA SER A 914 52.77 -89.40 90.47
C SER A 914 52.14 -88.05 90.91
N SER A 915 51.02 -87.73 90.25
CA SER A 915 50.22 -86.48 90.32
C SER A 915 48.90 -86.65 91.10
N TRP A 916 48.21 -85.54 91.42
CA TRP A 916 46.82 -85.55 91.91
C TRP A 916 46.03 -84.28 91.51
N LEU A 917 44.76 -84.50 91.15
CA LEU A 917 43.53 -83.65 91.20
C LEU A 917 43.63 -82.09 91.04
N GLY A 918 42.73 -81.40 90.32
CA GLY A 918 41.57 -81.83 89.52
C GLY A 918 40.20 -81.56 90.15
N ALA A 919 39.43 -80.66 89.50
CA ALA A 919 37.98 -80.37 89.65
C ALA A 919 37.49 -79.52 90.85
N ILE A 920 36.25 -79.00 90.67
CA ILE A 920 35.39 -78.16 91.53
C ILE A 920 35.56 -76.62 91.35
N LEU A 921 34.53 -75.78 91.14
CA LEU A 921 33.31 -75.82 90.27
C LEU A 921 32.49 -74.52 90.50
N GLY A 922 32.25 -73.71 89.45
CA GLY A 922 31.42 -72.49 89.49
C GLY A 922 32.11 -71.25 90.12
N GLY A 923 31.82 -70.00 89.71
CA GLY A 923 30.94 -69.49 88.64
C GLY A 923 31.42 -68.12 88.13
N GLY A 924 30.79 -67.59 87.06
CA GLY A 924 31.23 -66.36 86.35
C GLY A 924 30.84 -65.02 87.02
N PRO A 925 30.92 -63.86 86.31
CA PRO A 925 30.92 -63.70 84.84
C PRO A 925 32.03 -62.78 84.26
N ALA A 926 31.87 -62.45 82.97
CA ALA A 926 32.39 -61.29 82.21
C ALA A 926 33.75 -61.37 81.48
N SER A 927 33.79 -60.64 80.35
CA SER A 927 34.91 -60.22 79.48
C SER A 927 35.98 -61.23 79.04
N GLY A 928 36.07 -61.46 77.73
CA GLY A 928 37.17 -62.19 77.09
C GLY A 928 38.39 -61.30 76.82
N SER A 929 39.59 -61.86 76.90
CA SER A 929 40.86 -61.14 76.68
C SER A 929 41.95 -62.04 76.08
N SER A 930 42.91 -61.41 75.40
CA SER A 930 44.23 -61.94 74.99
C SER A 930 44.33 -63.12 74.00
N ALA A 931 45.35 -63.03 73.15
CA ALA A 931 45.82 -64.01 72.16
C ALA A 931 46.73 -65.10 72.84
N PRO A 932 47.42 -66.05 72.15
CA PRO A 932 47.68 -66.12 70.70
C PRO A 932 47.72 -67.51 69.99
N GLY A 933 47.68 -67.47 68.66
CA GLY A 933 48.69 -68.16 67.83
C GLY A 933 48.45 -69.58 67.31
N ARG A 934 47.66 -69.74 66.23
CA ARG A 934 47.94 -70.61 65.05
C ARG A 934 46.81 -70.53 64.01
N GLY A 935 47.11 -70.23 62.74
CA GLY A 935 46.08 -70.17 61.68
C GLY A 935 46.52 -69.68 60.29
N ASN A 936 47.72 -70.05 59.82
CA ASN A 936 48.34 -69.47 58.60
C ASN A 936 47.80 -70.00 57.26
N GLU A 937 46.49 -70.17 57.10
CA GLU A 937 45.88 -70.60 55.81
C GLU A 937 44.68 -69.74 55.39
N ASN A 938 43.84 -69.26 56.32
CA ASN A 938 42.55 -68.66 55.98
C ASN A 938 42.61 -67.16 55.56
N LEU A 939 43.75 -66.48 55.73
CA LEU A 939 43.87 -65.04 55.38
C LEU A 939 44.21 -64.81 53.90
N VAL A 940 45.04 -65.68 53.30
CA VAL A 940 45.42 -65.55 51.88
C VAL A 940 44.20 -65.79 50.98
N GLN A 941 43.34 -66.75 51.34
CA GLN A 941 42.10 -67.01 50.62
C GLN A 941 41.12 -65.82 50.70
N ALA A 942 41.01 -65.17 51.86
CA ALA A 942 40.23 -63.94 52.00
C ALA A 942 40.81 -62.77 51.17
N PHE A 943 42.14 -62.64 51.10
CA PHE A 943 42.79 -61.56 50.33
C PHE A 943 42.68 -61.76 48.81
N VAL A 944 42.76 -63.00 48.33
CA VAL A 944 42.49 -63.34 46.92
C VAL A 944 41.03 -63.10 46.58
N GLN A 945 40.09 -63.53 47.44
CA GLN A 945 38.66 -63.34 47.19
C GLN A 945 38.23 -61.86 47.27
N PHE A 946 38.94 -61.03 48.03
CA PHE A 946 38.78 -59.58 48.01
C PHE A 946 39.25 -58.97 46.68
N LEU A 947 40.47 -59.31 46.22
CA LEU A 947 41.01 -58.83 44.94
C LEU A 947 40.18 -59.32 43.72
N GLU A 948 39.56 -60.49 43.81
CA GLU A 948 38.65 -61.03 42.79
C GLU A 948 37.27 -60.33 42.79
N GLN A 949 36.85 -59.74 43.92
CA GLN A 949 35.66 -58.89 44.02
C GLN A 949 35.90 -57.43 43.62
N GLU A 950 37.13 -56.93 43.67
CA GLU A 950 37.48 -55.53 43.36
C GLU A 950 37.91 -55.31 41.89
N SER A 951 38.01 -56.37 41.07
CA SER A 951 38.63 -56.32 39.73
C SER A 951 37.72 -56.58 38.52
N GLN A 952 36.39 -56.59 38.70
CA GLN A 952 35.43 -56.61 37.58
C GLN A 952 34.61 -55.30 37.49
N PRO A 953 34.55 -54.63 36.32
CA PRO A 953 33.77 -53.40 36.17
C PRO A 953 32.32 -53.71 35.81
N GLU A 954 31.39 -53.62 36.78
CA GLU A 954 29.96 -53.67 36.51
C GLU A 954 29.27 -52.35 36.86
N THR A 955 28.53 -51.80 35.89
CA THR A 955 27.83 -50.51 35.99
C THR A 955 26.52 -50.65 36.77
N ALA A 956 26.48 -50.16 38.01
CA ALA A 956 25.28 -50.24 38.87
C ALA A 956 24.94 -48.90 39.55
N THR A 957 24.48 -47.93 38.77
CA THR A 957 23.95 -46.66 39.31
C THR A 957 22.66 -46.90 40.08
N GLN A 958 22.75 -46.78 41.41
CA GLN A 958 21.72 -46.43 42.39
C GLN A 958 20.29 -47.03 42.30
N MET A 959 19.97 -47.76 43.38
CA MET A 959 18.67 -47.80 44.08
C MET A 959 17.45 -48.48 43.41
N ARG A 960 17.16 -49.68 43.94
CA ARG A 960 15.84 -50.33 43.93
C ARG A 960 14.95 -49.79 45.08
N PRO A 961 13.63 -50.09 45.10
CA PRO A 961 12.64 -49.25 45.79
C PRO A 961 12.64 -49.38 47.32
N ASN A 962 12.23 -48.29 47.96
CA ASN A 962 11.98 -48.22 49.39
C ASN A 962 10.62 -48.86 49.73
N LEU A 963 10.61 -49.87 50.60
CA LEU A 963 9.40 -50.47 51.17
C LEU A 963 9.51 -50.47 52.70
N LEU A 964 8.99 -49.41 53.32
CA LEU A 964 8.63 -49.42 54.73
C LEU A 964 7.19 -48.94 54.90
N SER A 965 6.40 -49.73 55.63
CA SER A 965 4.98 -49.48 55.89
C SER A 965 4.76 -48.74 57.22
N MET A 966 3.51 -48.32 57.44
CA MET A 966 2.91 -47.86 58.71
C MET A 966 3.09 -46.39 59.12
N THR A 967 2.09 -45.56 58.84
CA THR A 967 1.13 -44.99 59.84
C THR A 967 0.00 -44.25 59.08
N GLY A 968 -1.25 -44.31 59.55
CA GLY A 968 -1.93 -43.21 60.28
C GLY A 968 -2.61 -42.23 59.29
N GLN A 969 -3.94 -42.16 59.12
CA GLN A 969 -4.98 -41.71 60.07
C GLN A 969 -4.70 -40.25 60.52
N VAL A 970 -5.54 -39.23 60.29
CA VAL A 970 -7.03 -39.13 60.23
C VAL A 970 -7.55 -38.02 59.28
N ASP A 971 -8.86 -38.03 58.99
CA ASP A 971 -9.83 -36.91 58.73
C ASP A 971 -9.34 -35.49 58.34
N ALA A 972 -9.73 -34.92 57.18
CA ALA A 972 -10.95 -34.11 56.91
C ALA A 972 -10.81 -32.61 57.34
N THR A 973 -11.49 -31.58 56.77
CA THR A 973 -12.67 -31.45 55.89
C THR A 973 -12.54 -30.25 54.89
N THR A 974 -13.22 -30.30 53.72
CA THR A 974 -13.89 -29.22 52.93
C THR A 974 -13.36 -27.75 52.94
N ALA A 975 -13.31 -26.98 51.84
CA ALA A 975 -14.23 -26.95 50.67
C ALA A 975 -13.71 -26.18 49.41
N THR A 976 -14.46 -26.33 48.30
CA THR A 976 -14.73 -25.37 47.18
C THR A 976 -13.67 -24.95 46.14
N THR A 977 -13.94 -25.39 44.89
CA THR A 977 -13.86 -24.66 43.59
C THR A 977 -12.53 -24.05 43.08
N THR A 978 -11.91 -24.70 42.08
CA THR A 978 -11.97 -24.25 40.66
C THR A 978 -11.33 -25.25 39.67
N THR A 979 -12.16 -25.64 38.71
CA THR A 979 -11.94 -25.84 37.26
C THR A 979 -10.72 -25.09 36.65
N THR A 980 -9.98 -25.60 35.65
CA THR A 980 -10.29 -26.58 34.58
C THR A 980 -9.08 -27.50 34.25
N THR A 981 -9.33 -28.63 33.56
CA THR A 981 -8.27 -29.53 33.01
C THR A 981 -8.65 -30.05 31.61
N LYS A 982 -7.65 -30.51 30.83
CA LYS A 982 -7.79 -30.92 29.42
C LYS A 982 -8.37 -32.34 29.24
N THR A 983 -8.93 -32.58 28.05
CA THR A 983 -9.45 -33.86 27.52
C THR A 983 -8.38 -34.98 27.48
N PRO A 984 -8.77 -36.26 27.68
CA PRO A 984 -9.15 -37.13 26.54
C PRO A 984 -10.24 -38.20 26.83
N PRO A 985 -10.86 -38.82 25.80
CA PRO A 985 -11.52 -40.13 25.97
C PRO A 985 -11.41 -41.14 24.79
N PRO A 986 -11.40 -42.47 25.07
CA PRO A 986 -11.75 -43.56 24.14
C PRO A 986 -13.10 -44.25 24.55
N PRO A 987 -13.39 -45.56 24.29
CA PRO A 987 -14.30 -45.98 23.21
C PRO A 987 -15.51 -46.87 23.61
N HIS A 988 -16.27 -47.38 22.61
CA HIS A 988 -17.34 -48.43 22.67
C HIS A 988 -18.69 -48.03 23.35
N PRO A 989 -19.76 -48.85 23.28
CA PRO A 989 -20.32 -49.61 22.13
C PRO A 989 -21.87 -49.53 22.02
N GLN A 990 -22.51 -49.98 20.91
CA GLN A 990 -23.91 -50.45 21.00
C GLN A 990 -24.42 -51.41 19.88
N THR A 991 -25.35 -52.29 20.29
CA THR A 991 -26.28 -53.13 19.52
C THR A 991 -27.71 -52.81 20.01
N GLY A 992 -28.83 -53.03 19.32
CA GLY A 992 -29.15 -53.66 18.02
C GLY A 992 -30.63 -54.11 18.00
N GLN A 993 -31.11 -54.73 16.89
CA GLN A 993 -32.50 -55.20 16.63
C GLN A 993 -33.53 -54.07 16.38
N GLY A 994 -34.61 -54.23 15.58
CA GLY A 994 -35.11 -55.34 14.73
C GLY A 994 -36.63 -55.15 14.47
N GLN A 995 -37.32 -55.63 13.42
CA GLN A 995 -37.03 -56.54 12.28
C GLN A 995 -37.67 -55.88 11.00
N GLY A 996 -38.00 -56.48 9.84
CA GLY A 996 -38.08 -57.83 9.21
C GLY A 996 -38.80 -57.67 7.84
N HIS A 997 -39.15 -58.65 6.99
CA HIS A 997 -38.88 -60.10 6.86
C HIS A 997 -39.33 -60.56 5.42
N ALA A 998 -38.83 -61.69 4.90
CA ALA A 998 -39.03 -62.26 3.54
C ALA A 998 -38.41 -61.45 2.36
N ALA A 999 -37.73 -61.97 1.31
CA ALA A 999 -37.70 -63.26 0.57
C ALA A 999 -38.76 -63.38 -0.57
N SER A 1000 -38.48 -63.92 -1.77
CA SER A 1000 -37.33 -64.73 -2.25
C SER A 1000 -37.17 -64.70 -3.80
N ALA A 1001 -35.93 -64.94 -4.30
CA ALA A 1001 -35.49 -65.51 -5.60
C ALA A 1001 -36.14 -65.06 -6.95
N ALA A 1002 -35.50 -65.07 -8.13
CA ALA A 1002 -34.26 -65.69 -8.65
C ALA A 1002 -33.85 -64.91 -9.96
N SER A 1003 -32.88 -65.20 -10.85
CA SER A 1003 -31.60 -65.96 -10.97
C SER A 1003 -31.22 -65.91 -12.48
N ALA A 1004 -29.99 -65.90 -13.01
CA ALA A 1004 -28.58 -65.89 -12.55
C ALA A 1004 -27.74 -65.24 -13.70
N GLY A 1005 -26.40 -65.20 -13.79
CA GLY A 1005 -25.28 -65.72 -12.97
C GLY A 1005 -23.97 -65.74 -13.79
N GLN A 1006 -22.83 -66.04 -13.11
CA GLN A 1006 -21.46 -66.24 -13.67
C GLN A 1006 -20.76 -65.04 -14.35
N ASP A 1007 -19.42 -64.92 -14.38
CA ASP A 1007 -18.38 -65.28 -13.38
C ASP A 1007 -17.06 -64.51 -13.67
N HIS A 1008 -16.10 -64.54 -12.74
CA HIS A 1008 -14.66 -64.19 -12.79
C HIS A 1008 -14.00 -63.47 -14.01
N GLY A 1009 -13.11 -62.50 -13.72
CA GLY A 1009 -12.03 -62.09 -14.64
C GLY A 1009 -11.19 -60.88 -14.15
N SER A 1010 -9.88 -60.83 -14.39
CA SER A 1010 -9.01 -59.74 -13.90
C SER A 1010 -7.76 -59.48 -14.78
N ALA A 1011 -7.45 -58.20 -15.01
CA ALA A 1011 -6.14 -57.67 -15.43
C ALA A 1011 -5.64 -58.09 -16.87
N PRO A 1012 -4.44 -57.68 -17.37
CA PRO A 1012 -4.41 -56.73 -18.50
C PRO A 1012 -3.60 -57.19 -19.76
N PRO A 1013 -2.65 -56.42 -20.36
CA PRO A 1013 -2.60 -56.09 -21.79
C PRO A 1013 -1.74 -57.05 -22.67
N PRO A 1014 -1.84 -57.03 -24.03
CA PRO A 1014 -0.94 -56.18 -24.85
C PRO A 1014 -1.51 -55.73 -26.23
N SER A 1015 -0.67 -55.17 -27.10
CA SER A 1015 -0.88 -54.77 -28.52
C SER A 1015 -0.04 -55.64 -29.49
N PRO A 1016 0.09 -55.39 -30.82
CA PRO A 1016 -0.64 -54.52 -31.79
C PRO A 1016 -1.35 -55.43 -32.87
N PRO A 1017 -1.12 -55.50 -34.22
CA PRO A 1017 -0.61 -54.58 -35.25
C PRO A 1017 -1.31 -54.57 -36.66
N ALA A 1018 -0.84 -53.65 -37.54
CA ALA A 1018 -0.71 -53.74 -39.02
C ALA A 1018 -1.92 -53.74 -40.00
N THR A 1019 -2.02 -52.65 -40.80
CA THR A 1019 -1.77 -52.64 -42.27
C THR A 1019 -1.62 -51.19 -42.78
N GLY A 1020 -0.93 -50.97 -43.92
CA GLY A 1020 -0.65 -49.64 -44.52
C GLY A 1020 -1.40 -49.42 -45.87
N PRO A 1021 -0.90 -48.63 -46.85
CA PRO A 1021 0.47 -48.06 -46.98
C PRO A 1021 0.63 -46.62 -47.57
N ALA A 1022 1.88 -46.11 -47.50
CA ALA A 1022 2.54 -45.09 -48.36
C ALA A 1022 1.98 -43.63 -48.37
N HIS A 1023 2.76 -42.56 -48.60
CA HIS A 1023 4.17 -42.37 -49.03
C HIS A 1023 4.89 -41.35 -48.07
N SER A 1024 6.08 -41.63 -47.51
CA SER A 1024 7.43 -41.20 -47.96
C SER A 1024 7.54 -39.72 -48.42
N LEU A 1025 8.47 -38.88 -47.93
CA LEU A 1025 9.89 -39.07 -47.52
C LEU A 1025 10.16 -38.25 -46.21
N SER A 1026 11.00 -38.58 -45.19
CA SER A 1026 12.34 -39.22 -45.06
C SER A 1026 13.51 -38.34 -45.55
N MET A 1027 14.62 -38.07 -44.84
CA MET A 1027 15.37 -38.76 -43.75
C MET A 1027 15.99 -37.71 -42.77
N SER A 1028 16.10 -37.91 -41.43
CA SER A 1028 17.07 -38.74 -40.64
C SER A 1028 18.48 -38.10 -40.48
N SER A 1029 19.27 -38.25 -39.38
CA SER A 1029 19.12 -39.04 -38.12
C SER A 1029 20.25 -38.75 -37.10
N ASN A 1030 19.97 -38.89 -35.79
CA ASN A 1030 20.89 -39.13 -34.64
C ASN A 1030 21.91 -38.00 -34.29
N GLU A 1031 22.56 -37.94 -33.11
CA GLU A 1031 22.73 -38.94 -32.02
C GLU A 1031 22.56 -38.34 -30.59
N PHE A 1032 23.17 -38.92 -29.54
CA PHE A 1032 22.71 -38.87 -28.13
C PHE A 1032 23.77 -38.33 -27.13
N ALA A 1033 23.30 -38.00 -25.91
CA ALA A 1033 24.06 -37.61 -24.69
C ALA A 1033 24.49 -36.13 -24.54
N PRO A 1034 24.66 -35.61 -23.29
CA PRO A 1034 24.58 -34.16 -23.01
C PRO A 1034 25.91 -33.47 -22.64
N SER A 1035 25.98 -32.15 -22.87
CA SER A 1035 27.04 -31.28 -22.36
C SER A 1035 26.48 -29.96 -21.81
N ARG A 1036 26.98 -29.53 -20.65
CA ARG A 1036 26.68 -28.23 -20.03
C ARG A 1036 27.38 -27.12 -20.81
N ASN A 1037 26.66 -26.08 -21.24
CA ASN A 1037 27.03 -24.67 -20.98
C ASN A 1037 25.99 -23.65 -21.50
N SER A 1038 26.18 -22.43 -21.01
CA SER A 1038 25.35 -21.23 -21.13
C SER A 1038 25.41 -20.49 -22.48
N SER A 1039 24.59 -19.43 -22.58
CA SER A 1039 24.64 -18.31 -23.54
C SER A 1039 24.38 -18.60 -25.04
N SER A 1040 23.14 -18.38 -25.48
CA SER A 1040 22.82 -18.11 -26.91
C SER A 1040 21.53 -17.31 -27.17
N ILE A 1041 20.86 -16.73 -26.16
CA ILE A 1041 19.57 -15.99 -26.32
C ILE A 1041 19.77 -14.47 -26.20
N LEU A 1042 20.84 -13.94 -26.81
CA LEU A 1042 21.16 -12.51 -26.87
C LEU A 1042 21.84 -12.19 -28.20
N LYS A 1043 21.11 -12.29 -29.33
CA LYS A 1043 21.63 -11.85 -30.64
C LYS A 1043 20.63 -11.42 -31.72
N ASP A 1044 19.33 -11.70 -31.57
CA ASP A 1044 18.31 -11.39 -32.59
C ASP A 1044 17.40 -10.19 -32.24
N ILE A 1045 17.86 -9.26 -31.39
CA ILE A 1045 17.14 -8.01 -31.03
C ILE A 1045 18.06 -6.78 -31.19
N LEU A 1046 19.00 -6.83 -32.14
CA LEU A 1046 19.86 -5.70 -32.54
C LEU A 1046 20.04 -5.65 -34.07
N SER A 1047 18.97 -5.97 -34.80
CA SER A 1047 18.96 -5.92 -36.26
C SER A 1047 17.56 -5.65 -36.85
N ASP A 1048 16.89 -4.62 -36.37
CA ASP A 1048 16.30 -3.62 -37.27
C ASP A 1048 16.14 -2.27 -36.53
N SER A 1049 15.78 -1.21 -37.28
CA SER A 1049 15.94 0.22 -36.90
C SER A 1049 14.82 0.79 -36.02
#